data_AF-A0A1V4ZEV0-F1
#
_entry.id   AF-A0A1V4ZEV0-F1
#
_cell.length_a   1.000
_cell.length_b   1.000
_cell.length_c   1.000
_cell.angle_alpha   90.00
_cell.angle_beta   90.00
_cell.angle_gamma   90.00
#
_symmetry.space_group_name_H-M   'P 1'
#
loop_
_entity.id
_entity.type
_entity.pdbx_description
1 polymer ?
#
loop_
_entity_poly.entity_id
_entity_poly.type
_entity_poly.pdbx_seq_one_letter_code
_entity_poly.pdbx_strand_id
1 'polypeptide(L)'
;MASSRRVAGRMMLFLGSLIFIAVLCSTQAAGAQAGSDKVLANTWTIMVYLDGDNNLEEDAIGDFLEMATAPTTDNVNIVVQMDRIEGFDTSYGDWTGTMRFHVTSGLTPMPDHAEMDLDEVNMADPASLTDFIDWSLTNYPAQNYMLVMWDHGGNWGGVCQDYSSSYQIMGLTEVNSSLAAVKSLHSEFHLTILGFDACIMAGMEICAELHQYTDYFIFSELNEPGYGWNYELSLNWLTSNYAAKGEAVATRFALDYIDSYTLPIYYEAEVSMSVVNSSHVPEMMTSLDALAKNMSASASAYHNYISASRSYGLFLSSNVDLLMFAEAMRDNCLDSSLHQNAYDLYIATSKAIVYSGVNDLPGGEDCSVLHGLGLYMPASFYSYNSDYELLGLALIAETHWEEALHAWFTADAASNAAPSIAAYSPTADLTMIPGDLQAFSVTVSDADPDAIQYYWYLDGALVLSILSPGVNYGPAVEDIGTHTLEVVVWDGAATQGHTWSITVAASIITTPTLTGTAGHDGWYRSDVSVSFSVDDNTGSGVEFTNYSLDGGAWTTYSGSLIITAEGTHTLQFFSHSFDGKDEEVQSIVIKIDQTMPSMTAEVSTYKVWLNGTDAVSGVYHIYYRLDGGSWVIYQGAFQTASGFHHALDFYVEDYGGNIIATATIEFGTNDSMTPTSGHTITNPTGSDGWYVIAPNVWLTGSDDGGSGLKGIYYSIAGGAWTKYTAMVTINVQGTVQFRYYAVDNFGNTEGVHSFTVKVDTVDPETHLFEMTGFSYGWGNATSTYAVIPEDVTSGPASTYYRIDNGTWTPYTAPLSFDQDGVFFIEFYAVDAAGNVGPIVNVTLRFDVTSPDCYTVIEGRTDSVGTYLDLVNVTLVGSDVGSGVAGYEVSLDGGDWQQCGAKFDLELANGTHLLLYRAIDITGNTGATGSTTFTLVHPTDPAPVDDLKVEAKDGNLVLTWTAPDNGGTPITAYVIYRSTDSGVMVLYDVTTNTTYTDRNVEQEKEYTYQVVAANIINTSISSNSALGKVPKPSAIGLDIILILLVVVAAIVTAVLLLRVRRKM
;
A
#
# COMPACT_ATOMS: atom_id res chain seq x y z
N MET A 1 41.10 -0.07 57.90
CA MET A 1 42.48 0.41 58.13
C MET A 1 43.45 -0.58 57.53
N ALA A 2 44.61 -0.13 57.01
CA ALA A 2 45.73 -0.95 56.50
C ALA A 2 45.36 -2.06 55.47
N SER A 3 45.56 -1.94 54.14
CA SER A 3 46.69 -1.37 53.37
C SER A 3 48.03 -2.11 53.58
N SER A 4 48.90 -2.31 52.57
CA SER A 4 49.01 -1.52 51.34
C SER A 4 49.80 -2.20 50.20
N ARG A 5 49.33 -1.96 48.96
CA ARG A 5 50.07 -1.44 47.78
C ARG A 5 51.40 -2.09 47.33
N ARG A 6 51.40 -2.48 46.04
CA ARG A 6 52.19 -1.92 44.90
C ARG A 6 53.68 -1.55 45.14
N VAL A 7 54.53 -1.84 44.15
CA VAL A 7 55.01 -0.85 43.13
C VAL A 7 55.97 -1.51 42.12
N ALA A 8 55.73 -1.26 40.83
CA ALA A 8 56.58 -1.30 39.62
C ALA A 8 57.70 -2.37 39.42
N GLY A 9 57.97 -2.83 38.19
CA GLY A 9 57.28 -2.56 36.91
C GLY A 9 58.21 -2.48 35.68
N ARG A 10 57.56 -2.32 34.51
CA ARG A 10 58.11 -2.06 33.16
C ARG A 10 58.84 -3.18 32.39
N MET A 11 58.20 -3.47 31.25
CA MET A 11 58.74 -3.70 29.90
C MET A 11 59.03 -5.13 29.40
N MET A 12 58.32 -5.42 28.30
CA MET A 12 58.65 -6.33 27.19
C MET A 12 58.88 -7.81 27.52
N LEU A 13 57.84 -8.61 27.22
CA LEU A 13 57.99 -9.97 26.73
C LEU A 13 57.00 -10.16 25.57
N PHE A 14 57.50 -10.68 24.45
CA PHE A 14 56.72 -10.96 23.24
C PHE A 14 56.54 -12.47 23.10
N LEU A 15 55.34 -12.91 22.75
CA LEU A 15 54.93 -14.27 22.35
C LEU A 15 55.30 -15.47 23.24
N GLY A 16 54.25 -16.10 23.79
CA GLY A 16 53.99 -17.52 23.52
C GLY A 16 54.47 -18.57 24.53
N SER A 17 53.53 -19.37 25.04
CA SER A 17 53.75 -20.77 25.45
C SER A 17 52.42 -21.52 25.55
N LEU A 18 52.35 -22.69 24.91
CA LEU A 18 51.23 -23.64 25.00
C LEU A 18 51.33 -24.51 26.28
N ILE A 19 50.17 -24.86 26.84
CA ILE A 19 49.80 -26.19 27.41
C ILE A 19 50.72 -26.83 28.47
N PHE A 20 50.21 -27.12 29.69
CA PHE A 20 49.97 -28.52 30.15
C PHE A 20 49.34 -28.74 31.55
N ILE A 21 48.58 -29.83 31.64
CA ILE A 21 48.20 -30.69 32.79
C ILE A 21 46.96 -30.29 33.63
N ALA A 22 45.93 -31.12 33.48
CA ALA A 22 44.65 -31.14 34.22
C ALA A 22 44.69 -32.00 35.50
N VAL A 23 43.57 -32.03 36.24
CA VAL A 23 43.35 -32.90 37.40
C VAL A 23 41.98 -33.61 37.35
N LEU A 24 42.03 -34.94 37.14
CA LEU A 24 41.14 -36.02 37.62
C LEU A 24 39.60 -35.87 37.68
N CYS A 25 38.94 -36.79 36.94
CA CYS A 25 37.78 -37.63 37.28
C CYS A 25 37.28 -37.67 38.76
N SER A 26 36.00 -37.96 39.06
CA SER A 26 34.82 -38.28 38.21
C SER A 26 33.55 -38.58 39.04
N THR A 27 32.37 -38.29 38.49
CA THR A 27 31.15 -39.15 38.57
C THR A 27 30.25 -38.89 37.36
N GLN A 28 29.42 -39.87 36.96
CA GLN A 28 28.62 -39.80 35.74
C GLN A 28 27.24 -39.16 35.94
N ALA A 29 26.84 -38.31 34.98
CA ALA A 29 25.50 -38.32 34.41
C ALA A 29 25.62 -38.80 32.93
N ALA A 30 24.52 -39.22 32.31
CA ALA A 30 24.56 -39.82 30.96
C ALA A 30 24.76 -38.74 29.88
N GLY A 31 25.70 -38.97 28.96
CA GLY A 31 26.04 -37.98 27.94
C GLY A 31 25.23 -38.11 26.66
N ALA A 32 25.08 -36.97 25.96
CA ALA A 32 25.22 -36.97 24.51
C ALA A 32 26.72 -36.88 24.19
N GLN A 33 27.19 -37.65 23.20
CA GLN A 33 28.57 -37.54 22.70
C GLN A 33 28.50 -36.80 21.37
N ALA A 34 29.25 -35.69 21.25
CA ALA A 34 29.19 -34.77 20.11
C ALA A 34 29.17 -35.51 18.76
N GLY A 35 28.03 -35.39 18.07
CA GLY A 35 27.94 -35.62 16.64
C GLY A 35 28.50 -34.40 15.91
N SER A 36 28.99 -34.60 14.69
CA SER A 36 29.10 -33.52 13.71
C SER A 36 27.72 -33.32 13.10
N ASP A 37 26.79 -32.81 13.92
CA ASP A 37 25.42 -32.58 13.46
C ASP A 37 25.42 -31.44 12.44
N LYS A 38 24.65 -31.64 11.38
CA LYS A 38 24.60 -30.71 10.27
C LYS A 38 23.89 -29.45 10.73
N VAL A 39 24.36 -28.28 10.27
CA VAL A 39 23.48 -27.12 10.10
C VAL A 39 22.21 -27.61 9.40
N LEU A 40 21.07 -27.45 10.06
CA LEU A 40 19.79 -27.88 9.52
C LEU A 40 19.45 -26.94 8.36
N ALA A 41 19.29 -27.50 7.17
CA ALA A 41 19.00 -26.69 5.99
C ALA A 41 17.65 -25.98 6.16
N ASN A 42 17.60 -24.69 5.80
CA ASN A 42 16.46 -23.80 6.03
C ASN A 42 16.17 -23.56 7.51
N THR A 43 17.18 -23.19 8.30
CA THR A 43 16.98 -22.73 9.69
C THR A 43 17.46 -21.31 9.89
N TRP A 44 16.83 -20.62 10.83
CA TRP A 44 17.02 -19.21 11.15
C TRP A 44 17.36 -19.02 12.63
N THR A 45 18.24 -18.06 12.91
CA THR A 45 18.40 -17.48 14.24
C THR A 45 18.28 -15.96 14.10
N ILE A 46 17.26 -15.41 14.74
CA ILE A 46 16.98 -13.98 14.82
C ILE A 46 17.58 -13.48 16.12
N MET A 47 18.51 -12.54 16.03
CA MET A 47 19.24 -11.96 17.16
C MET A 47 18.80 -10.50 17.29
N VAL A 48 18.03 -10.16 18.32
CA VAL A 48 17.65 -8.76 18.60
C VAL A 48 18.52 -8.24 19.73
N TYR A 49 19.25 -7.17 19.44
CA TYR A 49 20.04 -6.42 20.41
C TYR A 49 19.18 -5.25 20.87
N LEU A 50 18.51 -5.45 22.00
CA LEU A 50 17.35 -4.70 22.48
C LEU A 50 17.79 -3.76 23.61
N ASP A 51 18.37 -2.63 23.22
CA ASP A 51 18.97 -1.65 24.14
C ASP A 51 17.90 -0.75 24.77
N GLY A 52 17.33 -1.21 25.88
CA GLY A 52 16.31 -0.50 26.65
C GLY A 52 16.86 0.33 27.81
N ASP A 53 18.17 0.58 27.91
CA ASP A 53 18.76 1.42 28.96
C ASP A 53 18.61 2.94 28.68
N ASN A 54 17.41 3.35 28.27
CA ASN A 54 17.10 4.74 27.94
C ASN A 54 15.58 5.03 28.05
N ASN A 55 15.08 6.02 27.30
CA ASN A 55 13.68 6.42 27.33
C ASN A 55 12.71 5.53 26.53
N LEU A 56 13.17 4.48 25.85
CA LEU A 56 12.35 3.54 25.07
C LEU A 56 12.10 2.21 25.82
N GLU A 57 12.37 2.14 27.12
CA GLU A 57 12.18 0.93 27.95
C GLU A 57 10.77 0.32 27.86
N GLU A 58 9.72 1.15 27.74
CA GLU A 58 8.33 0.70 27.59
C GLU A 58 8.09 0.01 26.24
N ASP A 59 8.67 0.56 25.16
CA ASP A 59 8.59 0.03 23.81
C ASP A 59 9.38 -1.28 23.65
N ALA A 60 10.59 -1.35 24.21
CA ALA A 60 11.42 -2.57 24.24
C ALA A 60 10.69 -3.76 24.91
N ILE A 61 9.85 -3.49 25.92
CA ILE A 61 9.01 -4.50 26.56
C ILE A 61 7.84 -4.90 25.64
N GLY A 62 7.30 -3.96 24.86
CA GLY A 62 6.35 -4.23 23.79
C GLY A 62 6.89 -5.23 22.77
N ASP A 63 8.06 -4.96 22.18
CA ASP A 63 8.65 -5.81 21.15
C ASP A 63 9.08 -7.19 21.67
N PHE A 64 9.53 -7.29 22.92
CA PHE A 64 9.74 -8.59 23.55
C PHE A 64 8.44 -9.41 23.59
N LEU A 65 7.29 -8.78 23.86
CA LEU A 65 6.00 -9.44 23.93
C LEU A 65 5.43 -9.76 22.53
N GLU A 66 5.64 -8.89 21.54
CA GLU A 66 5.34 -9.18 20.13
C GLU A 66 6.14 -10.38 19.63
N MET A 67 7.46 -10.41 19.85
CA MET A 67 8.31 -11.58 19.57
C MET A 67 7.81 -12.84 20.29
N ALA A 68 7.29 -12.70 21.51
CA ALA A 68 6.73 -13.81 22.29
C ALA A 68 5.34 -14.28 21.83
N THR A 69 4.70 -13.65 20.84
CA THR A 69 3.51 -14.22 20.18
C THR A 69 3.89 -15.45 19.34
N ALA A 70 5.05 -15.40 18.69
CA ALA A 70 5.42 -16.28 17.59
C ALA A 70 5.46 -17.78 17.96
N PRO A 71 4.92 -18.68 17.12
CA PRO A 71 4.98 -20.12 17.31
C PRO A 71 6.42 -20.64 17.45
N THR A 72 6.73 -21.27 18.58
CA THR A 72 8.04 -21.90 18.78
C THR A 72 8.20 -23.12 17.85
N THR A 73 9.29 -23.15 17.08
CA THR A 73 9.58 -24.24 16.12
C THR A 73 11.04 -24.71 16.23
N ASP A 74 11.32 -25.92 15.75
CA ASP A 74 12.69 -26.44 15.61
C ASP A 74 13.51 -25.73 14.49
N ASN A 75 12.92 -24.79 13.74
CA ASN A 75 13.55 -24.17 12.55
C ASN A 75 13.88 -22.69 12.70
N VAL A 76 13.29 -21.98 13.66
CA VAL A 76 13.47 -20.54 13.89
C VAL A 76 13.70 -20.31 15.38
N ASN A 77 14.92 -19.91 15.73
CA ASN A 77 15.28 -19.45 17.07
C ASN A 77 15.11 -17.93 17.12
N ILE A 78 14.52 -17.40 18.19
CA ILE A 78 14.45 -15.97 18.47
C ILE A 78 15.24 -15.75 19.75
N VAL A 79 16.33 -14.99 19.69
CA VAL A 79 17.19 -14.70 20.83
C VAL A 79 17.38 -13.21 21.01
N VAL A 80 17.28 -12.77 22.26
CA VAL A 80 17.27 -11.35 22.62
C VAL A 80 18.30 -11.12 23.71
N GLN A 81 19.16 -10.12 23.55
CA GLN A 81 19.85 -9.48 24.67
C GLN A 81 19.11 -8.18 24.97
N MET A 82 18.45 -8.12 26.12
CA MET A 82 17.67 -6.98 26.57
C MET A 82 18.37 -6.30 27.74
N ASP A 83 18.46 -4.97 27.69
CA ASP A 83 18.93 -4.14 28.79
C ASP A 83 17.79 -3.27 29.34
N ARG A 84 17.85 -2.90 30.62
CA ARG A 84 16.79 -2.11 31.30
C ARG A 84 17.34 -1.14 32.34
N ILE A 85 16.74 0.05 32.38
CA ILE A 85 17.08 1.17 33.26
C ILE A 85 16.15 1.29 34.49
N GLU A 86 16.53 2.08 35.52
CA GLU A 86 15.57 2.46 36.58
C GLU A 86 14.61 3.57 36.13
N GLY A 87 13.35 3.20 35.88
CA GLY A 87 12.21 4.11 36.10
C GLY A 87 11.55 4.77 34.89
N PHE A 88 11.64 4.16 33.70
CA PHE A 88 10.70 4.48 32.61
C PHE A 88 9.49 3.54 32.67
N ASP A 89 9.69 2.22 32.72
CA ASP A 89 8.65 1.22 33.03
C ASP A 89 8.92 0.47 34.36
N THR A 90 7.86 -0.09 34.97
CA THR A 90 7.91 -0.87 36.22
C THR A 90 7.21 -2.24 36.11
N SER A 91 6.88 -2.67 34.89
CA SER A 91 6.29 -3.97 34.58
C SER A 91 7.36 -5.08 34.50
N TYR A 92 6.88 -6.34 34.45
CA TYR A 92 7.70 -7.57 34.42
C TYR A 92 8.84 -7.68 35.45
N GLY A 93 8.73 -6.95 36.57
CA GLY A 93 9.56 -7.12 37.75
C GLY A 93 10.38 -5.92 38.18
N ASP A 94 10.40 -4.82 37.42
CA ASP A 94 11.16 -3.59 37.79
C ASP A 94 12.65 -3.94 38.01
N TRP A 95 13.24 -4.61 37.00
CA TRP A 95 14.62 -5.12 37.00
C TRP A 95 15.50 -4.31 36.05
N THR A 96 16.78 -4.16 36.41
CA THR A 96 17.76 -3.33 35.68
C THR A 96 19.01 -4.12 35.32
N GLY A 97 19.78 -3.61 34.37
CA GLY A 97 20.94 -4.30 33.79
C GLY A 97 20.51 -5.36 32.76
N THR A 98 21.44 -6.22 32.34
CA THR A 98 21.35 -6.86 31.02
C THR A 98 21.12 -8.37 31.11
N MET A 99 20.17 -8.90 30.32
CA MET A 99 19.81 -10.32 30.32
C MET A 99 19.64 -10.89 28.91
N ARG A 100 19.93 -12.19 28.75
CA ARG A 100 19.73 -12.95 27.51
C ARG A 100 18.57 -13.93 27.62
N PHE A 101 17.73 -13.95 26.59
CA PHE A 101 16.54 -14.78 26.49
C PHE A 101 16.52 -15.57 25.18
N HIS A 102 15.98 -16.79 25.22
CA HIS A 102 15.48 -17.49 24.04
C HIS A 102 13.96 -17.40 24.05
N VAL A 103 13.42 -16.54 23.20
CA VAL A 103 12.00 -16.17 23.20
C VAL A 103 11.17 -17.32 22.63
N THR A 104 10.09 -17.63 23.33
CA THR A 104 9.17 -18.72 23.01
C THR A 104 7.72 -18.28 23.22
N SER A 105 6.76 -18.99 22.61
CA SER A 105 5.37 -18.54 22.55
C SER A 105 4.76 -18.40 23.96
N GLY A 106 4.37 -17.18 24.34
CA GLY A 106 3.86 -16.82 25.66
C GLY A 106 4.93 -16.55 26.74
N LEU A 107 6.20 -16.40 26.38
CA LEU A 107 7.25 -15.95 27.30
C LEU A 107 7.04 -14.46 27.69
N THR A 108 7.57 -14.06 28.85
CA THR A 108 7.57 -12.67 29.32
C THR A 108 8.96 -12.28 29.82
N PRO A 109 9.36 -10.98 29.77
CA PRO A 109 10.70 -10.52 30.14
C PRO A 109 10.88 -10.45 31.67
N MET A 110 10.78 -11.60 32.33
CA MET A 110 10.99 -11.80 33.77
C MET A 110 12.38 -12.40 34.02
N PRO A 111 13.10 -12.01 35.10
CA PRO A 111 14.44 -12.56 35.39
C PRO A 111 14.51 -14.07 35.62
N ASP A 112 13.40 -14.74 35.98
CA ASP A 112 13.35 -16.21 36.10
C ASP A 112 13.03 -16.93 34.77
N HIS A 113 12.88 -16.19 33.68
CA HIS A 113 12.82 -16.68 32.30
C HIS A 113 14.13 -16.46 31.51
N ALA A 114 15.09 -15.68 32.02
CA ALA A 114 16.36 -15.45 31.37
C ALA A 114 17.24 -16.72 31.33
N GLU A 115 17.92 -16.96 30.21
CA GLU A 115 18.95 -18.00 30.11
C GLU A 115 20.27 -17.55 30.74
N MET A 116 20.57 -16.25 30.70
CA MET A 116 21.78 -15.66 31.27
C MET A 116 21.51 -14.25 31.79
N ASP A 117 21.95 -14.00 33.02
CA ASP A 117 22.05 -12.69 33.67
C ASP A 117 23.52 -12.24 33.55
N LEU A 118 23.75 -11.01 33.09
CA LEU A 118 25.08 -10.46 32.79
C LEU A 118 25.59 -9.47 33.85
N ASP A 119 24.81 -9.18 34.91
CA ASP A 119 24.84 -7.88 35.60
C ASP A 119 24.64 -6.70 34.58
N GLU A 120 25.03 -5.49 34.95
CA GLU A 120 25.04 -4.30 34.08
C GLU A 120 26.13 -4.40 32.98
N VAL A 121 25.77 -4.23 31.70
CA VAL A 121 26.71 -4.28 30.57
C VAL A 121 26.48 -3.09 29.64
N ASN A 122 27.55 -2.35 29.32
CA ASN A 122 27.46 -1.21 28.41
C ASN A 122 27.00 -1.66 27.01
N MET A 123 25.75 -1.39 26.62
CA MET A 123 25.19 -1.85 25.34
C MET A 123 25.81 -1.12 24.16
N ALA A 124 26.27 0.12 24.35
CA ALA A 124 27.01 0.90 23.36
C ALA A 124 28.49 0.50 23.22
N ASP A 125 29.04 -0.41 24.04
CA ASP A 125 30.40 -0.95 23.85
C ASP A 125 30.39 -2.05 22.77
N PRO A 126 31.19 -1.94 21.68
CA PRO A 126 31.23 -2.95 20.61
C PRO A 126 31.66 -4.34 21.09
N ALA A 127 32.32 -4.48 22.26
CA ALA A 127 32.60 -5.76 22.86
C ALA A 127 31.33 -6.49 23.35
N SER A 128 30.30 -5.75 23.77
CA SER A 128 29.03 -6.30 24.25
C SER A 128 28.23 -6.92 23.09
N LEU A 129 28.16 -6.22 21.96
CA LEU A 129 27.60 -6.74 20.71
C LEU A 129 28.41 -7.93 20.17
N THR A 130 29.75 -7.89 20.28
CA THR A 130 30.62 -9.02 19.89
C THR A 130 30.28 -10.29 20.69
N ASP A 131 30.12 -10.17 22.02
CA ASP A 131 29.82 -11.31 22.90
C ASP A 131 28.40 -11.84 22.67
N PHE A 132 27.41 -10.97 22.40
CA PHE A 132 26.05 -11.40 22.07
C PHE A 132 26.01 -12.23 20.78
N ILE A 133 26.69 -11.79 19.73
CA ILE A 133 26.71 -12.52 18.45
C ILE A 133 27.55 -13.81 18.59
N ASP A 134 28.70 -13.80 19.28
CA ASP A 134 29.49 -15.01 19.56
C ASP A 134 28.68 -16.06 20.34
N TRP A 135 27.92 -15.62 21.36
CA TRP A 135 27.02 -16.46 22.13
C TRP A 135 25.87 -17.00 21.28
N SER A 136 25.24 -16.17 20.45
CA SER A 136 24.12 -16.56 19.59
C SER A 136 24.54 -17.61 18.54
N LEU A 137 25.65 -17.36 17.82
CA LEU A 137 26.24 -18.31 16.88
C LEU A 137 26.64 -19.64 17.54
N THR A 138 27.09 -19.59 18.80
CA THR A 138 27.56 -20.77 19.54
C THR A 138 26.42 -21.64 20.07
N ASN A 139 25.31 -21.05 20.52
CA ASN A 139 24.22 -21.77 21.18
C ASN A 139 23.03 -22.07 20.26
N TYR A 140 22.77 -21.23 19.24
CA TYR A 140 21.64 -21.36 18.31
C TYR A 140 22.15 -21.39 16.85
N PRO A 141 22.93 -22.43 16.46
CA PRO A 141 23.52 -22.51 15.13
C PRO A 141 22.48 -22.80 14.04
N ALA A 142 22.21 -21.80 13.21
CA ALA A 142 21.32 -21.82 12.06
C ALA A 142 22.06 -21.82 10.71
N GLN A 143 21.31 -21.91 9.61
CA GLN A 143 21.84 -21.64 8.26
C GLN A 143 21.85 -20.13 7.97
N ASN A 144 20.76 -19.45 8.33
CA ASN A 144 20.53 -18.04 8.07
C ASN A 144 20.55 -17.27 9.39
N TYR A 145 21.11 -16.08 9.40
CA TYR A 145 21.20 -15.23 10.58
C TYR A 145 20.64 -13.84 10.30
N MET A 146 19.84 -13.33 11.22
CA MET A 146 19.36 -11.96 11.22
C MET A 146 19.86 -11.30 12.49
N LEU A 147 20.55 -10.18 12.38
CA LEU A 147 20.83 -9.29 13.51
C LEU A 147 19.91 -8.08 13.35
N VAL A 148 19.16 -7.73 14.39
CA VAL A 148 18.47 -6.44 14.50
C VAL A 148 19.16 -5.64 15.58
N MET A 149 19.60 -4.44 15.22
CA MET A 149 20.02 -3.42 16.17
C MET A 149 18.81 -2.51 16.42
N TRP A 150 18.25 -2.60 17.61
CA TRP A 150 17.07 -1.86 18.05
C TRP A 150 17.51 -0.75 19.00
N ASP A 151 16.92 0.44 18.87
CA ASP A 151 16.97 1.65 19.73
C ASP A 151 17.10 2.94 18.88
N HIS A 152 17.24 4.12 19.50
CA HIS A 152 17.70 5.35 18.88
C HIS A 152 18.80 5.16 17.81
N GLY A 153 18.50 5.61 16.59
CA GLY A 153 19.44 5.73 15.47
C GLY A 153 19.75 7.18 15.14
N GLY A 154 20.83 7.40 14.38
CA GLY A 154 21.28 8.73 13.95
C GLY A 154 22.04 8.73 12.64
N ASN A 155 21.74 7.79 11.73
CA ASN A 155 22.53 7.55 10.52
C ASN A 155 24.01 7.28 10.88
N TRP A 156 24.96 7.98 10.25
CA TRP A 156 26.38 7.94 10.60
C TRP A 156 26.72 8.35 12.05
N GLY A 157 25.78 8.96 12.78
CA GLY A 157 25.90 9.28 14.20
C GLY A 157 25.92 8.05 15.13
N GLY A 158 25.45 6.88 14.68
CA GLY A 158 25.44 5.64 15.46
C GLY A 158 24.03 5.10 15.76
N VAL A 159 23.99 4.04 16.56
CA VAL A 159 22.78 3.33 17.03
C VAL A 159 23.05 2.70 18.41
N CYS A 160 21.99 2.34 19.16
CA CYS A 160 22.05 1.77 20.52
C CYS A 160 22.71 2.72 21.54
N GLN A 161 21.85 3.48 22.23
CA GLN A 161 22.16 4.51 23.21
C GLN A 161 21.88 4.06 24.64
N ASP A 162 22.97 3.92 25.37
CA ASP A 162 23.04 3.52 26.78
C ASP A 162 23.19 4.78 27.67
N TYR A 163 22.32 4.93 28.68
CA TYR A 163 22.32 6.06 29.61
C TYR A 163 23.21 5.81 30.85
N SER A 164 23.24 4.58 31.38
CA SER A 164 23.95 4.19 32.61
C SER A 164 25.47 4.32 32.47
N SER A 165 26.00 4.03 31.29
CA SER A 165 27.40 4.16 30.87
C SER A 165 27.81 5.59 30.50
N SER A 166 26.97 6.59 30.76
CA SER A 166 27.17 8.05 30.56
C SER A 166 26.65 8.64 29.25
N TYR A 167 25.51 8.17 28.73
CA TYR A 167 24.90 8.62 27.46
C TYR A 167 25.85 8.35 26.26
N GLN A 168 26.27 7.10 26.11
CA GLN A 168 27.03 6.65 24.95
C GLN A 168 26.07 6.19 23.84
N ILE A 169 26.53 6.16 22.59
CA ILE A 169 25.84 5.55 21.45
C ILE A 169 26.91 4.85 20.60
N MET A 170 26.61 3.66 20.03
CA MET A 170 27.63 2.89 19.30
C MET A 170 27.86 3.49 17.90
N GLY A 171 29.07 3.99 17.64
CA GLY A 171 29.41 4.54 16.32
C GLY A 171 29.51 3.45 15.24
N LEU A 172 29.26 3.79 13.97
CA LEU A 172 29.30 2.79 12.88
C LEU A 172 30.65 2.07 12.74
N THR A 173 31.77 2.76 13.02
CA THR A 173 33.11 2.14 13.02
C THR A 173 33.34 1.20 14.22
N GLU A 174 32.55 1.35 15.29
CA GLU A 174 32.51 0.45 16.44
C GLU A 174 31.63 -0.77 16.15
N VAL A 175 30.47 -0.59 15.49
CA VAL A 175 29.66 -1.68 14.91
C VAL A 175 30.50 -2.52 13.94
N ASN A 176 31.23 -1.88 13.01
CA ASN A 176 32.19 -2.55 12.12
C ASN A 176 33.26 -3.32 12.92
N SER A 177 33.86 -2.68 13.92
CA SER A 177 34.86 -3.32 14.79
C SER A 177 34.33 -4.55 15.52
N SER A 178 33.04 -4.55 15.92
CA SER A 178 32.34 -5.70 16.49
C SER A 178 32.17 -6.82 15.47
N LEU A 179 31.57 -6.54 14.30
CA LEU A 179 31.36 -7.54 13.25
C LEU A 179 32.69 -8.13 12.72
N ALA A 180 33.76 -7.31 12.66
CA ALA A 180 35.12 -7.75 12.36
C ALA A 180 35.71 -8.66 13.44
N ALA A 181 35.40 -8.43 14.73
CA ALA A 181 35.79 -9.30 15.82
C ALA A 181 35.05 -10.64 15.77
N VAL A 182 33.72 -10.63 15.54
CA VAL A 182 32.92 -11.84 15.33
C VAL A 182 33.45 -12.65 14.14
N LYS A 183 33.72 -12.01 12.99
CA LYS A 183 34.32 -12.64 11.80
C LYS A 183 35.72 -13.23 12.05
N SER A 184 36.42 -12.73 13.07
CA SER A 184 37.73 -13.24 13.52
C SER A 184 37.62 -14.44 14.48
N LEU A 185 36.49 -14.59 15.17
CA LEU A 185 36.15 -15.77 15.99
C LEU A 185 35.54 -16.88 15.11
N HIS A 186 34.64 -16.51 14.21
CA HIS A 186 33.88 -17.39 13.31
C HIS A 186 34.18 -17.04 11.85
N SER A 187 35.09 -17.77 11.18
CA SER A 187 35.52 -17.44 9.80
C SER A 187 34.38 -17.44 8.78
N GLU A 188 33.38 -18.30 8.98
CA GLU A 188 32.21 -18.43 8.11
C GLU A 188 31.07 -17.47 8.48
N PHE A 189 31.24 -16.61 9.51
CA PHE A 189 30.19 -15.66 9.93
C PHE A 189 29.77 -14.75 8.78
N HIS A 190 28.48 -14.70 8.52
CA HIS A 190 27.83 -13.79 7.59
C HIS A 190 26.38 -13.67 8.02
N LEU A 191 25.85 -12.45 8.05
CA LEU A 191 24.44 -12.21 8.26
C LEU A 191 23.70 -12.42 6.95
N THR A 192 22.53 -13.05 7.01
CA THR A 192 21.58 -13.01 5.89
C THR A 192 20.87 -11.66 5.88
N ILE A 193 20.63 -11.07 7.05
CA ILE A 193 19.97 -9.78 7.23
C ILE A 193 20.67 -9.01 8.36
N LEU A 194 20.94 -7.72 8.13
CA LEU A 194 21.28 -6.74 9.15
C LEU A 194 20.17 -5.67 9.18
N GLY A 195 19.31 -5.78 10.18
CA GLY A 195 18.23 -4.84 10.45
C GLY A 195 18.64 -3.74 11.41
N PHE A 196 18.07 -2.57 11.21
CA PHE A 196 18.06 -1.47 12.16
C PHE A 196 16.61 -1.08 12.41
N ASP A 197 16.14 -1.33 13.63
CA ASP A 197 14.85 -0.87 14.15
C ASP A 197 15.13 0.44 14.89
N ALA A 198 15.50 1.45 14.08
CA ALA A 198 16.28 2.60 14.53
C ALA A 198 16.29 3.77 13.53
N CYS A 199 16.03 4.97 14.03
CA CYS A 199 15.87 6.20 13.26
C CYS A 199 17.01 6.50 12.24
N ILE A 200 16.63 6.81 10.98
CA ILE A 200 17.49 7.38 9.93
C ILE A 200 18.68 6.47 9.55
N MET A 201 18.59 5.14 9.78
CA MET A 201 19.70 4.22 9.53
C MET A 201 19.86 3.80 8.07
N ALA A 202 18.90 4.12 7.19
CA ALA A 202 19.01 3.92 5.74
C ALA A 202 19.94 4.96 5.10
N GLY A 203 21.25 4.84 5.34
CA GLY A 203 22.29 5.69 4.77
C GLY A 203 23.32 4.90 3.97
N MET A 204 23.78 5.47 2.86
CA MET A 204 24.88 4.94 2.07
C MET A 204 26.18 4.80 2.88
N GLU A 205 26.34 5.61 3.94
CA GLU A 205 27.37 5.50 4.96
C GLU A 205 27.33 4.15 5.69
N ILE A 206 26.13 3.68 6.11
CA ILE A 206 25.92 2.40 6.79
C ILE A 206 26.23 1.26 5.82
N CYS A 207 25.72 1.35 4.59
CA CYS A 207 26.01 0.38 3.54
C CYS A 207 27.51 0.26 3.26
N ALA A 208 28.19 1.39 3.00
CA ALA A 208 29.62 1.41 2.70
C ALA A 208 30.45 0.73 3.79
N GLU A 209 30.18 1.04 5.06
CA GLU A 209 30.91 0.51 6.22
C GLU A 209 30.66 -0.99 6.45
N LEU A 210 29.41 -1.46 6.31
CA LEU A 210 28.97 -2.77 6.84
C LEU A 210 28.62 -3.84 5.78
N HIS A 211 28.53 -3.51 4.48
CA HIS A 211 28.06 -4.44 3.43
C HIS A 211 28.79 -5.79 3.38
N GLN A 212 30.07 -5.81 3.77
CA GLN A 212 30.91 -7.01 3.82
C GLN A 212 30.48 -8.08 4.85
N TYR A 213 29.48 -7.79 5.70
CA TYR A 213 29.00 -8.68 6.76
C TYR A 213 27.56 -9.19 6.59
N THR A 214 26.80 -8.69 5.61
CA THR A 214 25.40 -9.06 5.39
C THR A 214 25.09 -9.34 3.92
N ASP A 215 24.02 -10.08 3.60
CA ASP A 215 23.44 -10.13 2.25
C ASP A 215 22.44 -8.96 2.02
N TYR A 216 21.64 -8.62 3.04
CA TYR A 216 20.61 -7.56 2.96
C TYR A 216 20.65 -6.64 4.18
N PHE A 217 20.30 -5.38 3.97
CA PHE A 217 19.95 -4.41 5.01
C PHE A 217 18.43 -4.24 5.10
N ILE A 218 17.93 -3.86 6.27
CA ILE A 218 16.56 -3.34 6.48
C ILE A 218 16.69 -2.11 7.39
N PHE A 219 16.11 -0.97 7.01
CA PHE A 219 16.25 0.29 7.74
C PHE A 219 15.29 1.41 7.25
N SER A 220 14.99 2.40 8.09
CA SER A 220 14.25 3.62 7.71
C SER A 220 15.15 4.80 7.29
N GLU A 221 14.70 5.61 6.34
CA GLU A 221 15.28 6.94 6.05
C GLU A 221 14.79 8.01 7.04
N LEU A 222 13.56 7.86 7.53
CA LEU A 222 12.94 8.72 8.54
C LEU A 222 13.25 8.25 9.97
N ASN A 223 12.76 9.00 10.96
CA ASN A 223 12.66 8.50 12.32
C ASN A 223 11.68 7.32 12.37
N GLU A 224 12.02 6.28 13.12
CA GLU A 224 11.09 5.16 13.38
C GLU A 224 10.29 5.50 14.66
N PRO A 225 8.97 5.24 14.72
CA PRO A 225 8.16 5.50 15.91
C PRO A 225 8.53 4.56 17.06
N GLY A 226 8.17 4.91 18.30
CA GLY A 226 8.51 4.10 19.48
C GLY A 226 8.09 2.63 19.37
N TYR A 227 6.93 2.35 18.77
CA TYR A 227 6.42 1.01 18.50
C TYR A 227 7.27 0.14 17.56
N GLY A 228 8.35 0.66 16.98
CA GLY A 228 9.34 -0.13 16.22
C GLY A 228 8.74 -0.95 15.09
N TRP A 229 9.28 -2.16 14.91
CA TRP A 229 8.82 -3.15 13.93
C TRP A 229 7.73 -4.07 14.48
N ASN A 230 6.76 -4.45 13.64
CA ASN A 230 5.75 -5.42 14.05
C ASN A 230 6.29 -6.87 14.03
N TYR A 231 7.00 -7.23 15.09
CA TYR A 231 7.57 -8.56 15.30
C TYR A 231 6.50 -9.67 15.32
N GLU A 232 5.27 -9.38 15.75
CA GLU A 232 4.17 -10.35 15.72
C GLU A 232 3.91 -10.83 14.28
N LEU A 233 3.64 -9.93 13.33
CA LEU A 233 3.34 -10.29 11.95
C LEU A 233 4.50 -11.02 11.27
N SER A 234 5.71 -10.47 11.35
CA SER A 234 6.87 -11.00 10.62
C SER A 234 7.36 -12.35 11.14
N LEU A 235 7.37 -12.56 12.46
CA LEU A 235 7.81 -13.84 13.04
C LEU A 235 6.73 -14.92 12.94
N ASN A 236 5.44 -14.58 12.99
CA ASN A 236 4.36 -15.52 12.64
C ASN A 236 4.49 -16.00 11.17
N TRP A 237 4.85 -15.10 10.25
CA TRP A 237 5.11 -15.51 8.87
C TRP A 237 6.38 -16.36 8.75
N LEU A 238 7.50 -15.94 9.34
CA LEU A 238 8.78 -16.63 9.21
C LEU A 238 8.79 -18.02 9.84
N THR A 239 8.15 -18.21 10.99
CA THR A 239 7.97 -19.53 11.61
C THR A 239 7.15 -20.49 10.73
N SER A 240 6.22 -19.95 9.94
CA SER A 240 5.44 -20.68 8.93
C SER A 240 6.20 -20.89 7.61
N ASN A 241 7.12 -19.99 7.26
CA ASN A 241 7.80 -19.90 5.96
C ASN A 241 9.34 -19.97 6.06
N TYR A 242 9.87 -20.70 7.03
CA TYR A 242 11.31 -20.83 7.36
C TYR A 242 12.22 -21.25 6.17
N ALA A 243 11.64 -21.76 5.10
CA ALA A 243 12.31 -22.10 3.83
C ALA A 243 12.41 -20.95 2.81
N ALA A 244 11.95 -19.74 3.16
CA ALA A 244 12.12 -18.53 2.37
C ALA A 244 13.61 -18.13 2.24
N LYS A 245 13.93 -17.39 1.17
CA LYS A 245 15.25 -16.76 0.98
C LYS A 245 15.37 -15.49 1.82
N GLY A 246 16.61 -15.06 2.13
CA GLY A 246 16.92 -13.78 2.78
C GLY A 246 16.18 -12.58 2.19
N GLU A 247 16.27 -12.40 0.88
CA GLU A 247 15.54 -11.40 0.08
C GLU A 247 14.03 -11.29 0.43
N ALA A 248 13.34 -12.43 0.49
CA ALA A 248 11.90 -12.50 0.76
C ALA A 248 11.58 -12.36 2.25
N VAL A 249 12.50 -12.72 3.15
CA VAL A 249 12.36 -12.44 4.59
C VAL A 249 12.57 -10.95 4.87
N ALA A 250 13.60 -10.34 4.28
CA ALA A 250 13.88 -8.91 4.47
C ALA A 250 12.75 -8.03 3.93
N THR A 251 12.27 -8.32 2.72
CA THR A 251 11.11 -7.62 2.13
C THR A 251 9.84 -7.85 2.96
N ARG A 252 9.69 -9.00 3.63
CA ARG A 252 8.55 -9.25 4.51
C ARG A 252 8.55 -8.34 5.74
N PHE A 253 9.67 -8.26 6.46
CA PHE A 253 9.79 -7.39 7.63
C PHE A 253 9.55 -5.92 7.27
N ALA A 254 10.10 -5.47 6.13
CA ALA A 254 9.87 -4.11 5.64
C ALA A 254 8.41 -3.82 5.28
N LEU A 255 7.71 -4.79 4.66
CA LEU A 255 6.27 -4.69 4.37
C LEU A 255 5.43 -4.67 5.67
N ASP A 256 5.67 -5.58 6.60
CA ASP A 256 4.92 -5.68 7.86
C ASP A 256 4.99 -4.40 8.69
N TYR A 257 6.17 -3.75 8.73
CA TYR A 257 6.34 -2.44 9.31
C TYR A 257 5.45 -1.39 8.62
N ILE A 258 5.56 -1.18 7.31
CA ILE A 258 4.76 -0.18 6.59
C ILE A 258 3.26 -0.45 6.73
N ASP A 259 2.82 -1.70 6.55
CA ASP A 259 1.42 -2.11 6.68
C ASP A 259 0.87 -1.82 8.09
N SER A 260 1.69 -1.99 9.15
CA SER A 260 1.28 -1.74 10.52
C SER A 260 0.89 -0.28 10.76
N TYR A 261 1.65 0.70 10.25
CA TYR A 261 1.36 2.13 10.45
C TYR A 261 0.15 2.63 9.62
N THR A 262 -0.41 1.80 8.74
CA THR A 262 -1.74 2.05 8.14
C THR A 262 -2.90 1.75 9.10
N LEU A 263 -2.66 1.00 10.19
CA LEU A 263 -3.71 0.53 11.10
C LEU A 263 -4.20 1.65 12.04
N PRO A 264 -5.51 1.76 12.34
CA PRO A 264 -6.06 2.80 13.24
C PRO A 264 -5.54 2.83 14.69
N ILE A 265 -4.64 1.92 15.07
CA ILE A 265 -3.95 1.90 16.37
C ILE A 265 -2.54 2.52 16.32
N TYR A 266 -1.97 2.66 15.11
CA TYR A 266 -0.63 3.19 14.84
C TYR A 266 -0.64 4.44 13.92
N TYR A 267 -1.85 4.91 13.55
CA TYR A 267 -2.13 5.94 12.52
C TYR A 267 -1.76 7.41 12.90
N GLU A 268 -0.68 7.62 13.64
CA GLU A 268 -0.18 8.97 14.01
C GLU A 268 1.29 9.22 13.60
N ALA A 269 1.89 8.38 12.75
CA ALA A 269 3.26 8.56 12.24
C ALA A 269 3.39 8.46 10.70
N GLU A 270 4.18 9.37 10.14
CA GLU A 270 4.85 9.20 8.83
C GLU A 270 5.99 8.19 9.01
N VAL A 271 6.07 7.18 8.14
CA VAL A 271 7.13 6.16 8.21
C VAL A 271 7.69 5.79 6.84
N SER A 272 8.94 5.34 6.82
CA SER A 272 9.64 4.80 5.65
C SER A 272 10.36 3.51 6.02
N MET A 273 10.53 2.57 5.09
CA MET A 273 11.31 1.35 5.31
C MET A 273 11.79 0.77 3.99
N SER A 274 13.06 0.39 3.92
CA SER A 274 13.65 -0.15 2.69
C SER A 274 14.47 -1.42 2.93
N VAL A 275 14.75 -2.13 1.84
CA VAL A 275 15.61 -3.31 1.81
C VAL A 275 16.69 -3.11 0.76
N VAL A 276 17.96 -3.15 1.19
CA VAL A 276 19.11 -2.93 0.30
C VAL A 276 19.99 -4.19 0.22
N ASN A 277 20.18 -4.71 -0.99
CA ASN A 277 21.07 -5.81 -1.32
C ASN A 277 22.54 -5.33 -1.26
N SER A 278 23.31 -5.88 -0.32
CA SER A 278 24.68 -5.47 -0.02
C SER A 278 25.66 -5.66 -1.19
N SER A 279 25.36 -6.60 -2.10
CA SER A 279 26.28 -6.98 -3.18
C SER A 279 26.48 -5.90 -4.25
N HIS A 280 25.59 -4.90 -4.32
CA HIS A 280 25.72 -3.73 -5.20
C HIS A 280 26.44 -2.54 -4.55
N VAL A 281 26.72 -2.57 -3.25
CA VAL A 281 27.40 -1.46 -2.55
C VAL A 281 28.79 -1.12 -3.13
N PRO A 282 29.63 -2.08 -3.57
CA PRO A 282 30.89 -1.76 -4.26
C PRO A 282 30.70 -1.07 -5.63
N GLU A 283 29.57 -1.31 -6.31
CA GLU A 283 29.18 -0.63 -7.55
C GLU A 283 28.80 0.82 -7.22
N MET A 284 27.91 1.02 -6.24
CA MET A 284 27.51 2.35 -5.75
C MET A 284 28.69 3.20 -5.28
N MET A 285 29.60 2.63 -4.47
CA MET A 285 30.83 3.29 -4.01
C MET A 285 31.71 3.78 -5.17
N THR A 286 31.84 2.96 -6.23
CA THR A 286 32.65 3.28 -7.41
C THR A 286 32.02 4.43 -8.22
N SER A 287 30.69 4.41 -8.41
CA SER A 287 29.97 5.46 -9.12
C SER A 287 29.91 6.76 -8.33
N LEU A 288 29.71 6.70 -7.00
CA LEU A 288 29.70 7.86 -6.11
C LEU A 288 31.07 8.57 -6.10
N ASP A 289 32.17 7.82 -6.00
CA ASP A 289 33.53 8.34 -6.12
C ASP A 289 33.80 9.03 -7.48
N ALA A 290 33.31 8.44 -8.58
CA ALA A 290 33.43 9.03 -9.91
C ALA A 290 32.64 10.35 -10.04
N LEU A 291 31.40 10.37 -9.55
CA LEU A 291 30.56 11.57 -9.51
C LEU A 291 31.18 12.66 -8.63
N ALA A 292 31.62 12.31 -7.42
CA ALA A 292 32.21 13.23 -6.45
C ALA A 292 33.49 13.91 -6.99
N LYS A 293 34.37 13.16 -7.67
CA LYS A 293 35.56 13.73 -8.35
C LYS A 293 35.19 14.77 -9.40
N ASN A 294 34.13 14.53 -10.16
CA ASN A 294 33.69 15.42 -11.22
C ASN A 294 32.93 16.63 -10.66
N MET A 295 32.07 16.44 -9.65
CA MET A 295 31.46 17.53 -8.88
C MET A 295 32.54 18.45 -8.29
N SER A 296 33.60 17.88 -7.70
CA SER A 296 34.75 18.62 -7.19
C SER A 296 35.44 19.48 -8.27
N ALA A 297 35.65 18.91 -9.46
CA ALA A 297 36.33 19.60 -10.56
C ALA A 297 35.48 20.71 -11.21
N SER A 298 34.16 20.55 -11.17
CA SER A 298 33.21 21.33 -11.96
C SER A 298 32.25 22.20 -11.12
N ALA A 299 32.42 22.19 -9.78
CA ALA A 299 31.56 22.83 -8.79
C ALA A 299 31.17 24.28 -9.11
N SER A 300 32.09 25.11 -9.61
CA SER A 300 31.81 26.52 -9.94
C SER A 300 31.12 26.73 -11.29
N ALA A 301 31.13 25.74 -12.19
CA ALA A 301 30.43 25.83 -13.48
C ALA A 301 28.97 25.39 -13.35
N TYR A 302 28.70 24.38 -12.51
CA TYR A 302 27.41 23.72 -12.39
C TYR A 302 26.80 23.80 -10.99
N HIS A 303 27.23 24.79 -10.17
CA HIS A 303 26.75 25.00 -8.79
C HIS A 303 25.23 24.98 -8.70
N ASN A 304 24.54 25.66 -9.64
CA ASN A 304 23.07 25.73 -9.64
C ASN A 304 22.42 24.36 -9.85
N TYR A 305 22.94 23.53 -10.76
CA TYR A 305 22.41 22.18 -11.00
C TYR A 305 22.65 21.28 -9.77
N ILE A 306 23.85 21.31 -9.16
CA ILE A 306 24.12 20.55 -7.92
C ILE A 306 23.17 20.99 -6.79
N SER A 307 22.96 22.30 -6.62
CA SER A 307 22.05 22.86 -5.62
C SER A 307 20.58 22.51 -5.89
N ALA A 308 20.16 22.46 -7.16
CA ALA A 308 18.81 22.06 -7.57
C ALA A 308 18.60 20.55 -7.34
N SER A 309 19.54 19.70 -7.76
CA SER A 309 19.47 18.25 -7.56
C SER A 309 19.49 17.87 -6.09
N ARG A 310 20.30 18.55 -5.26
CA ARG A 310 20.22 18.42 -3.80
C ARG A 310 18.82 18.76 -3.30
N SER A 311 18.21 19.83 -3.81
CA SER A 311 16.88 20.28 -3.36
C SER A 311 15.76 19.34 -3.80
N TYR A 312 15.97 18.54 -4.86
CA TYR A 312 15.01 17.56 -5.38
C TYR A 312 14.99 16.27 -4.54
N GLY A 313 16.14 15.78 -4.11
CA GLY A 313 16.24 14.62 -3.21
C GLY A 313 16.13 14.96 -1.72
N LEU A 314 15.85 16.21 -1.33
CA LEU A 314 15.96 16.65 0.07
C LEU A 314 14.79 16.16 0.94
N PHE A 315 15.05 15.20 1.84
CA PHE A 315 14.06 14.70 2.81
C PHE A 315 14.35 15.08 4.27
N LEU A 316 15.62 15.31 4.64
CA LEU A 316 15.97 15.93 5.93
C LEU A 316 16.95 17.08 5.70
N SER A 317 17.03 18.01 6.66
CA SER A 317 17.83 19.24 6.51
C SER A 317 19.27 19.06 6.01
N SER A 318 19.89 17.90 6.30
CA SER A 318 21.23 17.53 5.86
C SER A 318 21.34 16.18 5.12
N ASN A 319 20.24 15.55 4.72
CA ASN A 319 20.26 14.26 4.02
C ASN A 319 19.43 14.35 2.73
N VAL A 320 19.93 13.73 1.66
CA VAL A 320 19.21 13.58 0.40
C VAL A 320 19.01 12.10 0.09
N ASP A 321 17.89 11.73 -0.51
CA ASP A 321 17.70 10.42 -1.12
C ASP A 321 18.70 10.30 -2.28
N LEU A 322 19.47 9.21 -2.29
CA LEU A 322 20.58 9.02 -3.21
C LEU A 322 20.11 8.78 -4.64
N LEU A 323 18.95 8.13 -4.82
CA LEU A 323 18.40 7.81 -6.12
C LEU A 323 17.84 9.08 -6.79
N MET A 324 17.08 9.88 -6.06
CA MET A 324 16.52 11.17 -6.49
C MET A 324 17.60 12.23 -6.70
N PHE A 325 18.64 12.27 -5.86
CA PHE A 325 19.80 13.13 -6.11
C PHE A 325 20.53 12.75 -7.40
N ALA A 326 20.78 11.45 -7.61
CA ALA A 326 21.43 10.94 -8.83
C ALA A 326 20.55 11.16 -10.07
N GLU A 327 19.24 10.93 -9.98
CA GLU A 327 18.26 11.19 -11.04
C GLU A 327 18.19 12.68 -11.42
N ALA A 328 18.09 13.57 -10.44
CA ALA A 328 18.06 15.00 -10.72
C ALA A 328 19.39 15.51 -11.29
N MET A 329 20.53 14.95 -10.87
CA MET A 329 21.84 15.24 -11.48
C MET A 329 21.94 14.68 -12.91
N ARG A 330 21.40 13.48 -13.17
CA ARG A 330 21.30 12.86 -14.49
C ARG A 330 20.51 13.75 -15.44
N ASP A 331 19.27 14.08 -15.10
CA ASP A 331 18.34 14.68 -16.08
C ASP A 331 18.56 16.18 -16.31
N ASN A 332 19.08 16.91 -15.31
CA ASN A 332 19.19 18.37 -15.39
C ASN A 332 20.62 18.87 -15.64
N CYS A 333 21.67 18.07 -15.42
CA CYS A 333 23.04 18.54 -15.61
C CYS A 333 23.49 18.45 -17.08
N LEU A 334 23.75 19.61 -17.69
CA LEU A 334 24.20 19.71 -19.09
C LEU A 334 25.65 19.26 -19.35
N ASP A 335 26.42 18.92 -18.30
CA ASP A 335 27.76 18.36 -18.45
C ASP A 335 27.71 16.86 -18.74
N SER A 336 28.21 16.45 -19.90
CA SER A 336 28.15 15.05 -20.35
C SER A 336 28.87 14.07 -19.42
N SER A 337 29.82 14.52 -18.60
CA SER A 337 30.50 13.66 -17.64
C SER A 337 29.78 13.63 -16.29
N LEU A 338 29.23 14.74 -15.79
CA LEU A 338 28.40 14.70 -14.58
C LEU A 338 27.12 13.90 -14.82
N HIS A 339 26.47 14.10 -15.97
CA HIS A 339 25.33 13.30 -16.43
C HIS A 339 25.64 11.80 -16.41
N GLN A 340 26.76 11.38 -17.02
CA GLN A 340 27.15 9.98 -17.05
C GLN A 340 27.46 9.45 -15.64
N ASN A 341 28.23 10.16 -14.82
CA ASN A 341 28.55 9.70 -13.47
C ASN A 341 27.31 9.64 -12.55
N ALA A 342 26.32 10.51 -12.76
CA ALA A 342 25.05 10.48 -12.05
C ALA A 342 24.15 9.33 -12.54
N TYR A 343 24.15 9.02 -13.84
CA TYR A 343 23.50 7.81 -14.38
C TYR A 343 24.15 6.52 -13.86
N ASP A 344 25.48 6.45 -13.87
CA ASP A 344 26.26 5.31 -13.34
C ASP A 344 25.97 5.08 -11.84
N LEU A 345 25.66 6.15 -11.09
CA LEU A 345 25.24 6.08 -9.68
C LEU A 345 23.78 5.66 -9.55
N TYR A 346 22.86 6.31 -10.28
CA TYR A 346 21.43 5.96 -10.31
C TYR A 346 21.22 4.46 -10.59
N ILE A 347 21.91 3.93 -11.61
CA ILE A 347 21.84 2.51 -12.00
C ILE A 347 22.45 1.58 -10.95
N ALA A 348 23.50 2.00 -10.23
CA ALA A 348 24.07 1.20 -9.15
C ALA A 348 23.13 1.17 -7.92
N THR A 349 22.48 2.29 -7.61
CA THR A 349 21.54 2.42 -6.50
C THR A 349 20.19 1.73 -6.78
N SER A 350 19.67 1.81 -8.01
CA SER A 350 18.41 1.15 -8.39
C SER A 350 18.49 -0.38 -8.34
N LYS A 351 19.68 -0.97 -8.55
CA LYS A 351 19.93 -2.41 -8.34
C LYS A 351 20.04 -2.82 -6.88
N ALA A 352 20.50 -1.89 -6.05
CA ALA A 352 20.72 -2.15 -4.62
C ALA A 352 19.38 -2.18 -3.87
N ILE A 353 18.44 -1.31 -4.22
CA ILE A 353 17.10 -1.23 -3.60
C ILE A 353 16.23 -2.41 -4.07
N VAL A 354 15.95 -3.35 -3.18
CA VAL A 354 15.05 -4.50 -3.40
C VAL A 354 13.59 -4.09 -3.13
N TYR A 355 13.40 -3.26 -2.10
CA TYR A 355 12.12 -2.72 -1.67
C TYR A 355 12.34 -1.33 -1.07
N SER A 356 11.38 -0.44 -1.27
CA SER A 356 11.18 0.76 -0.45
C SER A 356 9.68 1.01 -0.33
N GLY A 357 9.22 1.38 0.86
CA GLY A 357 7.84 1.73 1.15
C GLY A 357 7.75 2.92 2.09
N VAL A 358 6.65 3.66 1.99
CA VAL A 358 6.33 4.84 2.80
C VAL A 358 4.86 4.86 3.17
N ASN A 359 4.52 5.56 4.26
CA ASN A 359 3.14 5.84 4.68
C ASN A 359 2.98 7.35 4.94
N ASP A 360 2.36 8.07 4.02
CA ASP A 360 2.09 9.51 4.14
C ASP A 360 0.90 9.80 5.06
N LEU A 361 1.06 10.76 5.99
CA LEU A 361 -0.06 11.28 6.77
C LEU A 361 -0.78 12.44 6.03
N PRO A 362 -2.12 12.53 6.09
CA PRO A 362 -2.88 13.64 5.47
C PRO A 362 -2.51 15.04 6.03
N GLY A 363 -1.57 15.71 5.37
CA GLY A 363 -1.04 17.03 5.76
C GLY A 363 0.33 16.99 6.48
N GLY A 364 1.04 15.86 6.39
CA GLY A 364 2.41 15.66 6.85
C GLY A 364 3.50 16.25 5.96
N GLU A 365 4.75 15.79 6.13
CA GLU A 365 5.79 15.98 5.11
C GLU A 365 5.57 15.00 3.92
N ASP A 366 6.12 15.35 2.75
CA ASP A 366 5.88 14.63 1.48
C ASP A 366 6.91 13.51 1.32
N CYS A 367 6.51 12.26 1.60
CA CYS A 367 7.41 11.12 1.56
C CYS A 367 7.72 10.62 0.13
N SER A 368 7.13 11.22 -0.91
CA SER A 368 7.33 10.79 -2.31
C SER A 368 8.76 10.99 -2.85
N VAL A 369 9.61 11.71 -2.10
CA VAL A 369 11.06 11.80 -2.37
C VAL A 369 11.86 10.59 -1.89
N LEU A 370 11.33 9.77 -0.98
CA LEU A 370 12.05 8.65 -0.35
C LEU A 370 12.03 7.41 -1.24
N HIS A 371 13.20 6.95 -1.65
CA HIS A 371 13.39 5.77 -2.49
C HIS A 371 14.20 4.68 -1.80
N GLY A 372 14.59 4.88 -0.53
CA GLY A 372 15.06 3.85 0.39
C GLY A 372 16.55 3.89 0.69
N LEU A 373 17.28 4.95 0.32
CA LEU A 373 18.70 5.09 0.70
C LEU A 373 19.18 6.54 0.68
N GLY A 374 19.38 7.12 1.85
CA GLY A 374 19.88 8.46 2.01
C GLY A 374 21.41 8.60 1.88
N LEU A 375 21.88 9.84 1.72
CA LEU A 375 23.28 10.24 1.76
C LEU A 375 23.41 11.58 2.49
N TYR A 376 24.43 11.73 3.34
CA TYR A 376 24.68 13.00 4.03
C TYR A 376 25.18 14.09 3.06
N MET A 377 24.36 15.13 2.90
CA MET A 377 24.60 16.29 2.04
C MET A 377 24.06 17.56 2.72
N PRO A 378 24.73 18.13 3.73
CA PRO A 378 24.30 19.37 4.39
C PRO A 378 24.30 20.56 3.41
N ALA A 379 23.39 21.51 3.60
CA ALA A 379 23.13 22.59 2.63
C ALA A 379 24.27 23.63 2.45
N SER A 380 25.24 23.64 3.36
CA SER A 380 26.34 24.61 3.39
C SER A 380 27.43 24.19 4.38
N PHE A 381 28.59 24.85 4.28
CA PHE A 381 29.66 24.79 5.29
C PHE A 381 29.23 25.18 6.72
N TYR A 382 28.12 25.91 6.91
CA TYR A 382 27.62 26.27 8.26
C TYR A 382 26.72 25.19 8.88
N SER A 383 26.15 24.31 8.06
CA SER A 383 25.35 23.15 8.46
C SER A 383 26.17 21.85 8.47
N TYR A 384 27.40 21.88 7.96
CA TYR A 384 28.30 20.74 7.93
C TYR A 384 28.87 20.47 9.33
N ASN A 385 28.55 19.32 9.91
CA ASN A 385 29.21 18.83 11.12
C ASN A 385 30.59 18.26 10.77
N SER A 386 31.65 18.86 11.32
CA SER A 386 33.05 18.45 11.13
C SER A 386 33.40 17.08 11.72
N ASP A 387 32.59 16.54 12.63
CA ASP A 387 32.87 15.23 13.22
C ASP A 387 32.74 14.09 12.19
N TYR A 388 31.98 14.30 11.10
CA TYR A 388 31.90 13.40 9.95
C TYR A 388 33.29 13.07 9.36
N GLU A 389 34.12 14.09 9.09
CA GLU A 389 35.51 13.96 8.61
C GLU A 389 36.38 13.10 9.56
N LEU A 390 36.07 13.10 10.85
CA LEU A 390 36.90 12.55 11.92
C LEU A 390 36.56 11.10 12.27
N LEU A 391 35.40 10.58 11.84
CA LEU A 391 34.99 9.19 12.07
C LEU A 391 35.80 8.19 11.24
N GLY A 392 36.24 8.58 10.04
CA GLY A 392 37.06 7.73 9.16
C GLY A 392 36.30 6.58 8.49
N LEU A 393 34.99 6.77 8.26
CA LEU A 393 34.08 5.83 7.57
C LEU A 393 34.59 5.43 6.19
N ALA A 394 34.27 4.22 5.74
CA ALA A 394 34.65 3.69 4.43
C ALA A 394 34.23 4.61 3.26
N LEU A 395 33.05 5.22 3.33
CA LEU A 395 32.57 6.18 2.34
C LEU A 395 33.54 7.37 2.17
N ILE A 396 34.06 7.90 3.28
CA ILE A 396 34.98 9.03 3.32
C ILE A 396 36.43 8.60 3.00
N ALA A 397 36.80 7.37 3.36
CA ALA A 397 38.14 6.84 3.14
C ALA A 397 38.38 6.35 1.69
N GLU A 398 37.33 5.96 0.97
CA GLU A 398 37.42 5.34 -0.36
C GLU A 398 36.77 6.14 -1.50
N THR A 399 35.89 7.11 -1.20
CA THR A 399 35.31 8.04 -2.19
C THR A 399 35.77 9.49 -1.94
N HIS A 400 35.64 10.37 -2.95
CA HIS A 400 35.97 11.80 -2.82
C HIS A 400 34.76 12.67 -2.45
N TRP A 401 33.78 12.12 -1.72
CA TRP A 401 32.52 12.83 -1.38
C TRP A 401 32.76 14.03 -0.45
N GLU A 402 33.71 13.94 0.48
CA GLU A 402 34.11 15.05 1.35
C GLU A 402 34.64 16.23 0.53
N GLU A 403 35.57 15.98 -0.40
CA GLU A 403 36.14 17.05 -1.23
C GLU A 403 35.07 17.68 -2.15
N ALA A 404 34.10 16.88 -2.61
CA ALA A 404 33.00 17.35 -3.45
C ALA A 404 32.08 18.32 -2.70
N LEU A 405 31.74 18.02 -1.43
CA LEU A 405 30.97 18.92 -0.57
C LEU A 405 31.73 20.24 -0.34
N HIS A 406 33.01 20.19 0.04
CA HIS A 406 33.80 21.41 0.26
C HIS A 406 34.01 22.24 -1.02
N ALA A 407 34.17 21.60 -2.18
CA ALA A 407 34.26 22.28 -3.47
C ALA A 407 32.94 22.97 -3.84
N TRP A 408 31.80 22.30 -3.62
CA TRP A 408 30.47 22.88 -3.86
C TRP A 408 30.17 24.06 -2.91
N PHE A 409 30.50 23.96 -1.61
CA PHE A 409 30.32 25.04 -0.62
C PHE A 409 31.15 26.30 -0.91
N THR A 410 32.20 26.21 -1.73
CA THR A 410 33.13 27.33 -2.00
C THR A 410 32.94 27.96 -3.39
N ALA A 411 31.93 27.52 -4.14
CA ALA A 411 31.56 28.09 -5.44
C ALA A 411 30.52 29.22 -5.32
N ASP A 412 30.75 30.33 -6.05
CA ASP A 412 29.76 31.41 -6.25
C ASP A 412 28.88 31.10 -7.46
N ALA A 413 27.56 31.27 -7.33
CA ALA A 413 26.59 31.11 -8.43
C ALA A 413 26.67 32.23 -9.48
N ALA A 414 26.62 31.86 -10.76
CA ALA A 414 26.44 32.80 -11.87
C ALA A 414 24.96 33.19 -12.05
N SER A 415 24.70 34.36 -12.65
CA SER A 415 23.35 34.94 -12.75
C SER A 415 22.56 34.41 -13.96
N ASN A 416 21.44 33.74 -13.69
CA ASN A 416 20.43 33.26 -14.66
C ASN A 416 19.45 34.37 -15.09
N ALA A 417 18.87 34.26 -16.30
CA ALA A 417 17.72 35.05 -16.76
C ALA A 417 16.46 34.19 -16.97
N ALA A 418 15.27 34.74 -16.70
CA ALA A 418 14.02 33.98 -16.58
C ALA A 418 13.28 33.70 -17.91
N PRO A 419 12.46 32.63 -17.99
CA PRO A 419 11.74 32.21 -19.19
C PRO A 419 10.63 33.15 -19.64
N SER A 420 10.26 33.07 -20.92
CA SER A 420 9.25 33.94 -21.55
C SER A 420 8.15 33.15 -22.26
N ILE A 421 6.91 33.26 -21.76
CA ILE A 421 5.70 32.76 -22.44
C ILE A 421 5.37 33.68 -23.63
N ALA A 422 5.46 33.15 -24.85
CA ALA A 422 5.29 33.88 -26.10
C ALA A 422 3.86 33.81 -26.68
N ALA A 423 3.10 32.75 -26.37
CA ALA A 423 1.70 32.57 -26.76
C ALA A 423 0.96 31.60 -25.83
N TYR A 424 -0.37 31.62 -25.86
CA TYR A 424 -1.24 30.74 -25.08
C TYR A 424 -2.62 30.56 -25.74
N SER A 425 -3.32 29.47 -25.38
CA SER A 425 -4.65 29.10 -25.87
C SER A 425 -5.46 28.40 -24.76
N PRO A 426 -6.75 28.69 -24.53
CA PRO A 426 -7.57 29.74 -25.16
C PRO A 426 -6.99 31.14 -25.00
N THR A 427 -7.37 32.09 -25.85
CA THR A 427 -6.85 33.47 -25.81
C THR A 427 -7.68 34.42 -24.94
N ALA A 428 -8.70 33.89 -24.26
CA ALA A 428 -9.61 34.61 -23.37
C ALA A 428 -10.20 33.65 -22.33
N ASP A 429 -10.71 34.22 -21.25
CA ASP A 429 -11.49 33.52 -20.21
C ASP A 429 -12.74 32.86 -20.79
N LEU A 430 -13.22 31.81 -20.13
CA LEU A 430 -14.31 30.97 -20.63
C LEU A 430 -15.52 30.93 -19.70
N THR A 431 -16.68 30.60 -20.29
CA THR A 431 -17.87 30.16 -19.56
C THR A 431 -18.26 28.77 -20.04
N MET A 432 -18.34 27.83 -19.11
CA MET A 432 -18.67 26.42 -19.32
C MET A 432 -19.91 26.06 -18.49
N ILE A 433 -20.50 24.90 -18.71
CA ILE A 433 -21.51 24.29 -17.82
C ILE A 433 -21.03 22.90 -17.37
N PRO A 434 -21.57 22.34 -16.26
CA PRO A 434 -21.21 21.00 -15.81
C PRO A 434 -21.36 19.96 -16.93
N GLY A 435 -20.27 19.25 -17.24
CA GLY A 435 -20.18 18.28 -18.35
C GLY A 435 -19.54 18.78 -19.66
N ASP A 436 -19.11 20.04 -19.74
CA ASP A 436 -18.26 20.52 -20.85
C ASP A 436 -16.80 20.02 -20.75
N LEU A 437 -16.03 20.08 -21.85
CA LEU A 437 -14.60 19.71 -21.90
C LEU A 437 -13.80 20.66 -22.82
N GLN A 438 -12.64 21.13 -22.35
CA GLN A 438 -11.81 22.15 -23.02
C GLN A 438 -10.30 21.84 -22.91
N ALA A 439 -9.54 22.18 -23.96
CA ALA A 439 -8.08 22.06 -24.01
C ALA A 439 -7.36 23.41 -23.78
N PHE A 440 -6.23 23.39 -23.07
CA PHE A 440 -5.39 24.54 -22.73
C PHE A 440 -3.93 24.30 -23.14
N SER A 441 -3.21 25.35 -23.55
CA SER A 441 -1.79 25.27 -23.92
C SER A 441 -1.04 26.60 -23.93
N VAL A 442 0.30 26.52 -23.92
CA VAL A 442 1.25 27.65 -23.99
C VAL A 442 2.32 27.46 -25.08
N THR A 443 3.18 28.44 -25.25
CA THR A 443 4.41 28.37 -26.06
C THR A 443 5.46 29.25 -25.41
N VAL A 444 6.65 28.69 -25.14
CA VAL A 444 7.72 29.32 -24.35
C VAL A 444 8.99 29.48 -25.20
N SER A 445 9.82 30.45 -24.83
CA SER A 445 11.22 30.58 -25.25
C SER A 445 12.08 31.10 -24.11
N ASP A 446 13.29 30.57 -23.98
CA ASP A 446 14.32 31.13 -23.11
C ASP A 446 15.38 31.93 -23.90
N ALA A 447 16.22 32.67 -23.17
CA ALA A 447 17.40 33.38 -23.65
C ALA A 447 18.72 32.68 -23.25
N ASP A 448 18.73 31.98 -22.10
CA ASP A 448 19.80 31.11 -21.64
C ASP A 448 19.56 29.66 -22.14
N PRO A 449 20.55 28.74 -22.11
CA PRO A 449 20.47 27.44 -22.81
C PRO A 449 19.74 26.33 -22.02
N ASP A 450 18.84 26.72 -21.12
CA ASP A 450 18.31 25.85 -20.05
C ASP A 450 17.00 25.13 -20.40
N ALA A 451 16.66 24.13 -19.58
CA ALA A 451 15.53 23.22 -19.81
C ALA A 451 14.22 23.77 -19.21
N ILE A 452 13.14 23.71 -19.98
CA ILE A 452 11.85 24.31 -19.60
C ILE A 452 10.85 23.26 -19.10
N GLN A 453 10.40 23.42 -17.85
CA GLN A 453 9.36 22.60 -17.21
C GLN A 453 8.03 23.38 -17.07
N TYR A 454 6.91 22.65 -17.01
CA TYR A 454 5.55 23.23 -16.91
C TYR A 454 4.76 22.61 -15.76
N TYR A 455 4.28 23.45 -14.85
CA TYR A 455 3.41 23.10 -13.72
C TYR A 455 2.02 23.71 -13.92
N TRP A 456 0.96 22.93 -13.78
CA TRP A 456 -0.43 23.36 -13.98
C TRP A 456 -1.20 23.27 -12.66
N TYR A 457 -1.84 24.39 -12.28
CA TYR A 457 -2.58 24.53 -11.03
C TYR A 457 -4.05 24.88 -11.29
N LEU A 458 -4.96 24.30 -10.50
CA LEU A 458 -6.36 24.70 -10.43
C LEU A 458 -6.62 25.28 -9.03
N ASP A 459 -7.00 26.56 -8.97
CA ASP A 459 -7.24 27.33 -7.74
C ASP A 459 -6.08 27.28 -6.72
N GLY A 460 -4.86 27.12 -7.22
CA GLY A 460 -3.62 27.04 -6.44
C GLY A 460 -3.19 25.64 -6.03
N ALA A 461 -4.03 24.61 -6.22
CA ALA A 461 -3.62 23.21 -6.07
C ALA A 461 -2.93 22.71 -7.35
N LEU A 462 -1.80 22.01 -7.24
CA LEU A 462 -1.11 21.42 -8.38
C LEU A 462 -1.94 20.26 -8.94
N VAL A 463 -2.23 20.29 -10.24
CA VAL A 463 -3.01 19.25 -10.95
C VAL A 463 -2.13 18.43 -11.89
N LEU A 464 -1.04 19.00 -12.43
CA LEU A 464 -0.13 18.28 -13.32
C LEU A 464 1.26 18.93 -13.41
N SER A 465 2.32 18.10 -13.38
CA SER A 465 3.70 18.48 -13.72
C SER A 465 4.14 17.71 -14.96
N ILE A 466 4.59 18.41 -16.02
CA ILE A 466 4.89 17.80 -17.33
C ILE A 466 5.90 18.62 -18.14
N LEU A 467 6.66 17.94 -19.02
CA LEU A 467 7.41 18.59 -20.12
C LEU A 467 6.50 19.05 -21.29
N SER A 468 5.19 18.81 -21.20
CA SER A 468 4.20 19.12 -22.24
C SER A 468 3.55 20.51 -22.01
N PRO A 469 3.47 21.37 -23.03
CA PRO A 469 2.96 22.73 -22.90
C PRO A 469 1.42 22.80 -22.95
N GLY A 470 0.67 21.81 -22.43
CA GLY A 470 -0.80 21.80 -22.48
C GLY A 470 -1.50 20.64 -21.75
N VAL A 471 -2.78 20.87 -21.43
CA VAL A 471 -3.65 20.03 -20.57
C VAL A 471 -5.13 20.10 -21.02
N ASN A 472 -6.02 19.26 -20.50
CA ASN A 472 -7.48 19.34 -20.69
C ASN A 472 -8.21 19.51 -19.34
N TYR A 473 -9.34 20.21 -19.33
CA TYR A 473 -10.19 20.44 -18.15
C TYR A 473 -11.68 20.39 -18.51
N GLY A 474 -12.52 19.88 -17.61
CA GLY A 474 -13.97 19.80 -17.76
C GLY A 474 -14.68 19.76 -16.40
N PRO A 475 -15.62 20.67 -16.09
CA PRO A 475 -16.18 20.85 -14.75
C PRO A 475 -17.37 19.94 -14.44
N ALA A 476 -17.56 19.65 -13.16
CA ALA A 476 -18.72 18.99 -12.56
C ALA A 476 -19.70 20.02 -11.95
N VAL A 477 -20.64 19.59 -11.10
CA VAL A 477 -21.70 20.45 -10.51
C VAL A 477 -21.20 21.17 -9.25
N GLU A 478 -20.32 20.51 -8.51
CA GLU A 478 -19.51 21.03 -7.42
C GLU A 478 -18.58 22.18 -7.86
N ASP A 479 -18.17 22.22 -9.13
CA ASP A 479 -17.34 23.28 -9.73
C ASP A 479 -18.15 24.54 -10.15
N ILE A 480 -19.36 24.76 -9.63
CA ILE A 480 -20.15 25.96 -9.98
C ILE A 480 -19.58 27.19 -9.27
N GLY A 481 -18.66 27.86 -9.97
CA GLY A 481 -17.99 29.06 -9.46
C GLY A 481 -17.22 29.84 -10.53
N THR A 482 -16.22 30.58 -10.05
CA THR A 482 -15.17 31.18 -10.88
C THR A 482 -13.85 30.60 -10.43
N HIS A 483 -13.30 29.73 -11.26
CA HIS A 483 -12.08 29.00 -11.04
C HIS A 483 -10.92 29.65 -11.80
N THR A 484 -9.70 29.36 -11.36
CA THR A 484 -8.45 29.84 -11.93
C THR A 484 -7.59 28.66 -12.34
N LEU A 485 -7.29 28.56 -13.64
CA LEU A 485 -6.30 27.62 -14.14
C LEU A 485 -5.01 28.40 -14.40
N GLU A 486 -3.95 28.09 -13.67
CA GLU A 486 -2.62 28.69 -13.84
C GLU A 486 -1.64 27.69 -14.44
N VAL A 487 -0.72 28.18 -15.26
CA VAL A 487 0.48 27.45 -15.68
C VAL A 487 1.71 28.26 -15.28
N VAL A 488 2.60 27.64 -14.52
CA VAL A 488 3.91 28.19 -14.14
C VAL A 488 4.98 27.48 -14.95
N VAL A 489 5.91 28.25 -15.50
CA VAL A 489 7.01 27.79 -16.33
C VAL A 489 8.32 28.07 -15.58
N TRP A 490 9.24 27.10 -15.56
CA TRP A 490 10.49 27.14 -14.82
C TRP A 490 11.68 26.70 -15.69
N ASP A 491 12.85 27.30 -15.45
CA ASP A 491 14.12 27.09 -16.16
C ASP A 491 15.22 26.41 -15.31
N GLY A 492 14.95 26.13 -14.02
CA GLY A 492 15.94 25.69 -13.03
C GLY A 492 16.32 26.72 -11.95
N ALA A 493 16.03 28.02 -12.16
CA ALA A 493 16.40 29.11 -11.23
C ALA A 493 15.40 30.30 -11.14
N ALA A 494 14.48 30.46 -12.09
CA ALA A 494 13.48 31.53 -12.16
C ALA A 494 12.19 31.10 -12.89
N THR A 495 11.08 31.79 -12.62
CA THR A 495 9.74 31.37 -13.10
C THR A 495 8.97 32.47 -13.83
N GLN A 496 8.06 32.05 -14.71
CA GLN A 496 7.09 32.91 -15.40
C GLN A 496 5.74 32.18 -15.53
N GLY A 497 4.64 32.80 -15.08
CA GLY A 497 3.30 32.22 -15.10
C GLY A 497 2.32 32.85 -16.09
N HIS A 498 1.20 32.17 -16.36
CA HIS A 498 -0.01 32.69 -17.00
C HIS A 498 -1.27 32.05 -16.39
N THR A 499 -2.37 32.81 -16.26
CA THR A 499 -3.60 32.37 -15.61
C THR A 499 -4.83 32.66 -16.48
N TRP A 500 -5.71 31.67 -16.62
CA TRP A 500 -7.06 31.79 -17.17
C TRP A 500 -8.10 31.83 -16.06
N SER A 501 -9.18 32.58 -16.26
CA SER A 501 -10.40 32.44 -15.47
C SER A 501 -11.43 31.56 -16.20
N ILE A 502 -12.03 30.62 -15.47
CA ILE A 502 -13.08 29.72 -15.97
C ILE A 502 -14.32 29.93 -15.11
N THR A 503 -15.42 30.38 -15.71
CA THR A 503 -16.71 30.51 -15.03
C THR A 503 -17.58 29.31 -15.36
N VAL A 504 -18.10 28.60 -14.35
CA VAL A 504 -19.04 27.50 -14.56
C VAL A 504 -20.45 28.01 -14.26
N ALA A 505 -21.36 27.84 -15.23
CA ALA A 505 -22.70 28.39 -15.22
C ALA A 505 -23.77 27.31 -15.08
N ALA A 506 -24.97 27.69 -14.62
CA ALA A 506 -25.86 26.77 -13.93
C ALA A 506 -27.34 26.80 -14.37
N SER A 507 -28.05 25.71 -14.03
CA SER A 507 -29.39 25.33 -14.49
C SER A 507 -30.30 24.85 -13.33
N ILE A 508 -31.53 24.39 -13.65
CA ILE A 508 -32.64 24.11 -12.72
C ILE A 508 -33.41 22.84 -13.18
N ILE A 509 -33.75 21.94 -12.25
CA ILE A 509 -34.41 20.63 -12.52
C ILE A 509 -35.43 20.28 -11.40
N THR A 510 -36.66 19.85 -11.72
CA THR A 510 -37.69 19.44 -10.75
C THR A 510 -37.99 17.93 -10.78
N THR A 511 -38.01 17.29 -9.60
CA THR A 511 -38.38 15.88 -9.41
C THR A 511 -39.60 15.73 -8.47
N PRO A 512 -40.65 14.99 -8.86
CA PRO A 512 -41.81 14.73 -8.02
C PRO A 512 -41.63 13.49 -7.13
N THR A 513 -42.28 13.46 -5.97
CA THR A 513 -42.39 12.28 -5.10
C THR A 513 -43.85 12.07 -4.70
N LEU A 514 -44.32 10.81 -4.78
CA LEU A 514 -45.69 10.42 -4.42
C LEU A 514 -45.69 9.59 -3.14
N THR A 515 -46.59 9.90 -2.21
CA THR A 515 -46.73 9.15 -0.95
C THR A 515 -48.21 8.86 -0.67
N GLY A 516 -48.53 7.61 -0.33
CA GLY A 516 -49.89 7.13 -0.10
C GLY A 516 -49.94 5.61 0.12
N THR A 517 -51.10 5.10 0.53
CA THR A 517 -51.29 3.67 0.84
C THR A 517 -51.64 2.88 -0.42
N ALA A 518 -50.71 2.08 -0.94
CA ALA A 518 -50.92 1.33 -2.18
C ALA A 518 -52.00 0.24 -2.07
N GLY A 519 -52.83 0.16 -3.11
CA GLY A 519 -53.77 -0.93 -3.43
C GLY A 519 -53.26 -1.78 -4.59
N HIS A 520 -54.17 -2.39 -5.35
CA HIS A 520 -53.85 -3.24 -6.51
C HIS A 520 -53.81 -2.41 -7.81
N ASP A 521 -53.16 -2.91 -8.86
CA ASP A 521 -53.09 -2.32 -10.21
C ASP A 521 -52.82 -0.79 -10.30
N GLY A 522 -52.02 -0.26 -9.37
CA GLY A 522 -51.60 1.15 -9.32
C GLY A 522 -52.67 2.11 -8.80
N TRP A 523 -53.62 1.62 -8.00
CA TRP A 523 -54.51 2.45 -7.17
C TRP A 523 -53.91 2.70 -5.78
N TYR A 524 -54.32 3.79 -5.13
CA TYR A 524 -54.05 4.10 -3.72
C TYR A 524 -55.37 4.14 -2.92
N ARG A 525 -55.40 3.57 -1.72
CA ARG A 525 -56.55 3.64 -0.78
C ARG A 525 -56.39 4.64 0.36
N SER A 526 -55.63 5.68 0.10
CA SER A 526 -55.58 6.89 0.92
C SER A 526 -55.45 8.09 0.02
N ASP A 527 -55.52 9.27 0.60
CA ASP A 527 -55.05 10.48 -0.05
C ASP A 527 -53.60 10.28 -0.52
N VAL A 528 -53.26 10.86 -1.68
CA VAL A 528 -51.89 10.87 -2.20
C VAL A 528 -51.29 12.25 -1.99
N SER A 529 -50.28 12.33 -1.14
CA SER A 529 -49.50 13.54 -0.93
C SER A 529 -48.35 13.60 -1.93
N VAL A 530 -48.22 14.74 -2.60
CA VAL A 530 -47.19 15.03 -3.59
C VAL A 530 -46.26 16.10 -3.08
N SER A 531 -44.96 15.81 -3.12
CA SER A 531 -43.89 16.78 -2.92
C SER A 531 -43.04 16.93 -4.17
N PHE A 532 -42.49 18.12 -4.36
CA PHE A 532 -41.47 18.38 -5.37
C PHE A 532 -40.15 18.66 -4.67
N SER A 533 -39.08 18.03 -5.13
CA SER A 533 -37.71 18.49 -4.90
C SER A 533 -37.28 19.24 -6.15
N VAL A 534 -36.66 20.40 -5.99
CA VAL A 534 -36.07 21.15 -7.10
C VAL A 534 -34.59 21.27 -6.82
N ASP A 535 -33.79 20.83 -7.77
CA ASP A 535 -32.36 21.05 -7.79
C ASP A 535 -32.10 22.36 -8.55
N ASP A 536 -31.79 23.42 -7.80
CA ASP A 536 -31.50 24.75 -8.34
C ASP A 536 -30.00 25.05 -8.20
N ASN A 537 -29.23 24.48 -9.10
CA ASN A 537 -27.80 24.71 -9.20
C ASN A 537 -27.46 26.17 -9.54
N THR A 538 -28.44 27.02 -9.92
CA THR A 538 -28.19 28.46 -10.11
C THR A 538 -27.84 29.21 -8.83
N GLY A 539 -28.21 28.67 -7.66
CA GLY A 539 -28.06 29.35 -6.38
C GLY A 539 -28.89 30.64 -6.24
N SER A 540 -29.70 31.00 -7.25
CA SER A 540 -30.58 32.17 -7.20
C SER A 540 -31.82 31.90 -6.34
N GLY A 541 -32.17 30.62 -6.16
CA GLY A 541 -33.37 30.13 -5.52
C GLY A 541 -34.49 29.92 -6.54
N VAL A 542 -35.37 28.98 -6.25
CA VAL A 542 -36.62 28.79 -6.98
C VAL A 542 -37.62 29.88 -6.60
N GLU A 543 -38.06 30.70 -7.56
CA GLU A 543 -39.14 31.69 -7.33
C GLU A 543 -40.49 30.98 -7.19
N PHE A 544 -40.75 29.98 -8.03
CA PHE A 544 -41.91 29.10 -7.90
C PHE A 544 -41.70 27.73 -8.57
N THR A 545 -42.23 26.68 -7.95
CA THR A 545 -42.67 25.48 -8.67
C THR A 545 -44.16 25.65 -8.96
N ASN A 546 -44.58 25.55 -10.22
CA ASN A 546 -45.99 25.56 -10.60
C ASN A 546 -46.47 24.16 -10.98
N TYR A 547 -47.69 23.82 -10.60
CA TYR A 547 -48.35 22.58 -10.99
C TYR A 547 -49.76 22.80 -11.55
N SER A 548 -50.26 21.86 -12.34
CA SER A 548 -51.64 21.80 -12.82
C SER A 548 -52.18 20.38 -12.62
N LEU A 549 -53.29 20.25 -11.90
CA LEU A 549 -54.00 18.99 -11.69
C LEU A 549 -55.21 18.93 -12.64
N ASP A 550 -55.36 17.83 -13.36
CA ASP A 550 -56.47 17.51 -14.28
C ASP A 550 -56.75 18.57 -15.36
N GLY A 551 -55.70 19.27 -15.81
CA GLY A 551 -55.81 20.37 -16.78
C GLY A 551 -56.43 21.65 -16.20
N GLY A 552 -56.43 21.78 -14.87
CA GLY A 552 -56.80 22.98 -14.14
C GLY A 552 -55.83 24.15 -14.35
N ALA A 553 -56.09 25.26 -13.67
CA ALA A 553 -55.22 26.43 -13.71
C ALA A 553 -53.87 26.13 -13.04
N TRP A 554 -52.78 26.59 -13.65
CA TRP A 554 -51.44 26.57 -13.04
C TRP A 554 -51.46 27.25 -11.67
N THR A 555 -50.97 26.54 -10.67
CA THR A 555 -51.01 26.91 -9.26
C THR A 555 -49.62 26.73 -8.66
N THR A 556 -49.13 27.72 -7.92
CA THR A 556 -47.84 27.65 -7.27
C THR A 556 -47.87 26.68 -6.09
N TYR A 557 -46.90 25.75 -6.08
CA TYR A 557 -46.71 24.81 -4.99
C TYR A 557 -46.23 25.54 -3.73
N SER A 558 -46.84 25.23 -2.60
CA SER A 558 -46.58 25.88 -1.31
C SER A 558 -46.38 24.86 -0.18
N GLY A 559 -45.72 23.73 -0.47
CA GLY A 559 -45.40 22.69 0.51
C GLY A 559 -46.55 21.73 0.87
N SER A 560 -47.72 21.84 0.23
CA SER A 560 -48.84 20.92 0.45
C SER A 560 -49.69 20.76 -0.80
N LEU A 561 -49.49 19.64 -1.52
CA LEU A 561 -50.39 19.15 -2.56
C LEU A 561 -50.86 17.76 -2.14
N ILE A 562 -52.11 17.66 -1.70
CA ILE A 562 -52.74 16.39 -1.32
C ILE A 562 -53.93 16.18 -2.26
N ILE A 563 -53.92 15.05 -2.97
CA ILE A 563 -55.01 14.63 -3.85
C ILE A 563 -55.91 13.70 -3.03
N THR A 564 -57.12 14.18 -2.72
CA THR A 564 -58.11 13.51 -1.86
C THR A 564 -59.38 13.10 -2.63
N ALA A 565 -59.36 13.22 -3.95
CA ALA A 565 -60.47 12.83 -4.81
C ALA A 565 -60.25 11.39 -5.30
N GLU A 566 -61.35 10.65 -5.43
CA GLU A 566 -61.33 9.30 -6.00
C GLU A 566 -61.42 9.35 -7.53
N GLY A 567 -60.73 8.42 -8.20
CA GLY A 567 -60.67 8.33 -9.66
C GLY A 567 -59.24 8.25 -10.19
N THR A 568 -59.03 8.75 -11.41
CA THR A 568 -57.71 8.83 -12.06
C THR A 568 -57.41 10.28 -12.41
N HIS A 569 -56.24 10.75 -11.98
CA HIS A 569 -55.79 12.14 -12.03
C HIS A 569 -54.51 12.28 -12.86
N THR A 570 -54.31 13.44 -13.48
CA THR A 570 -53.09 13.79 -14.22
C THR A 570 -52.48 15.05 -13.62
N LEU A 571 -51.20 15.01 -13.27
CA LEU A 571 -50.49 16.13 -12.65
C LEU A 571 -49.34 16.58 -13.54
N GLN A 572 -49.34 17.85 -13.93
CA GLN A 572 -48.27 18.50 -14.69
C GLN A 572 -47.51 19.50 -13.80
N PHE A 573 -46.22 19.71 -14.04
CA PHE A 573 -45.38 20.60 -13.21
C PHE A 573 -44.16 21.17 -13.96
N PHE A 574 -43.64 22.29 -13.48
CA PHE A 574 -42.35 22.90 -13.85
C PHE A 574 -41.92 23.92 -12.78
N SER A 575 -40.65 24.28 -12.71
CA SER A 575 -40.13 25.35 -11.84
C SER A 575 -39.53 26.53 -12.60
N HIS A 576 -39.41 27.66 -11.89
CA HIS A 576 -38.81 28.92 -12.34
C HIS A 576 -37.84 29.44 -11.27
N SER A 577 -36.65 29.86 -11.67
CA SER A 577 -35.62 30.44 -10.79
C SER A 577 -35.77 31.95 -10.64
N PHE A 578 -35.27 32.54 -9.54
CA PHE A 578 -35.26 34.00 -9.33
C PHE A 578 -34.38 34.76 -10.35
N ASP A 579 -33.45 34.08 -11.04
CA ASP A 579 -32.71 34.65 -12.18
C ASP A 579 -33.47 34.60 -13.53
N GLY A 580 -34.67 34.03 -13.55
CA GLY A 580 -35.62 34.12 -14.67
C GLY A 580 -35.57 32.97 -15.68
N LYS A 581 -35.11 31.77 -15.29
CA LYS A 581 -35.07 30.59 -16.15
C LYS A 581 -36.28 29.69 -15.89
N ASP A 582 -36.96 29.28 -16.97
CA ASP A 582 -38.05 28.31 -16.95
C ASP A 582 -37.55 26.88 -17.24
N GLU A 583 -38.10 25.90 -16.52
CA GLU A 583 -38.01 24.47 -16.83
C GLU A 583 -39.07 24.03 -17.87
N GLU A 584 -38.82 22.97 -18.65
CA GLU A 584 -39.86 22.36 -19.49
C GLU A 584 -40.92 21.60 -18.67
N VAL A 585 -42.18 21.67 -19.12
CA VAL A 585 -43.34 21.10 -18.40
C VAL A 585 -43.37 19.57 -18.44
N GLN A 586 -43.30 18.97 -17.26
CA GLN A 586 -43.38 17.53 -17.00
C GLN A 586 -44.83 17.07 -16.71
N SER A 587 -45.10 15.75 -16.72
CA SER A 587 -46.45 15.19 -16.52
C SER A 587 -46.46 13.75 -15.99
N ILE A 588 -47.31 13.44 -15.01
CA ILE A 588 -47.52 12.11 -14.40
C ILE A 588 -49.01 11.79 -14.18
N VAL A 589 -49.35 10.53 -13.85
CA VAL A 589 -50.73 10.03 -13.63
C VAL A 589 -50.84 9.29 -12.28
N ILE A 590 -51.95 9.49 -11.56
CA ILE A 590 -52.20 9.01 -10.19
C ILE A 590 -53.63 8.41 -10.13
N LYS A 591 -53.90 7.38 -9.31
CA LYS A 591 -55.26 6.82 -9.13
C LYS A 591 -55.61 6.58 -7.66
N ILE A 592 -56.83 6.87 -7.23
CA ILE A 592 -57.25 6.80 -5.81
C ILE A 592 -58.65 6.18 -5.66
N ASP A 593 -58.82 5.25 -4.71
CA ASP A 593 -60.11 4.68 -4.29
C ASP A 593 -60.11 4.36 -2.79
N GLN A 594 -60.96 5.05 -2.02
CA GLN A 594 -61.10 4.90 -0.56
C GLN A 594 -62.46 4.29 -0.17
N THR A 595 -63.30 3.94 -1.14
CA THR A 595 -64.68 3.53 -0.92
C THR A 595 -64.74 2.06 -0.51
N MET A 596 -65.23 1.78 0.71
CA MET A 596 -65.34 0.38 1.16
C MET A 596 -66.39 -0.41 0.36
N PRO A 597 -66.09 -1.68 -0.01
CA PRO A 597 -67.06 -2.57 -0.62
C PRO A 597 -68.21 -2.92 0.35
N SER A 598 -69.31 -3.44 -0.21
CA SER A 598 -70.54 -3.76 0.51
C SER A 598 -70.94 -5.23 0.33
N MET A 599 -71.64 -5.82 1.30
CA MET A 599 -71.95 -7.25 1.34
C MET A 599 -73.29 -7.60 2.01
N THR A 600 -73.90 -8.71 1.61
CA THR A 600 -75.08 -9.31 2.25
C THR A 600 -74.97 -10.84 2.36
N ALA A 601 -75.59 -11.42 3.39
CA ALA A 601 -75.65 -12.87 3.64
C ALA A 601 -77.08 -13.35 3.96
N GLU A 602 -77.44 -14.55 3.55
CA GLU A 602 -78.72 -15.21 3.87
C GLU A 602 -78.49 -16.63 4.40
N VAL A 603 -79.17 -17.00 5.49
CA VAL A 603 -79.13 -18.37 6.06
C VAL A 603 -80.55 -18.91 6.27
N SER A 604 -80.88 -20.03 5.64
CA SER A 604 -82.21 -20.67 5.74
C SER A 604 -82.11 -22.19 5.77
N THR A 605 -82.71 -22.82 6.79
CA THR A 605 -82.73 -24.29 6.99
C THR A 605 -81.34 -24.93 6.81
N TYR A 606 -80.34 -24.36 7.51
CA TYR A 606 -78.92 -24.75 7.44
C TYR A 606 -78.24 -24.53 6.08
N LYS A 607 -78.78 -23.68 5.19
CA LYS A 607 -78.19 -23.33 3.88
C LYS A 607 -77.81 -21.85 3.77
N VAL A 608 -76.69 -21.51 3.12
CA VAL A 608 -76.04 -20.18 3.15
C VAL A 608 -75.80 -19.59 1.74
N TRP A 609 -75.98 -18.28 1.58
CA TRP A 609 -75.64 -17.48 0.38
C TRP A 609 -74.90 -16.17 0.76
N LEU A 610 -74.03 -15.68 -0.13
CA LEU A 610 -73.31 -14.39 -0.04
C LEU A 610 -73.35 -13.60 -1.38
N ASN A 611 -73.18 -12.28 -1.31
CA ASN A 611 -73.02 -11.36 -2.46
C ASN A 611 -72.28 -10.08 -2.02
N GLY A 612 -71.50 -9.42 -2.90
CA GLY A 612 -70.89 -8.12 -2.62
C GLY A 612 -70.71 -7.22 -3.86
N THR A 613 -70.48 -5.92 -3.62
CA THR A 613 -70.41 -4.84 -4.63
C THR A 613 -69.54 -3.66 -4.18
N ASP A 614 -68.81 -3.08 -5.12
CA ASP A 614 -68.10 -1.79 -5.03
C ASP A 614 -68.48 -0.87 -6.23
N ALA A 615 -68.21 0.43 -6.14
CA ALA A 615 -68.59 1.48 -7.07
C ALA A 615 -67.43 2.27 -7.73
N VAL A 616 -66.17 2.11 -7.31
CA VAL A 616 -65.04 2.95 -7.76
C VAL A 616 -63.97 2.14 -8.49
N SER A 617 -63.24 1.25 -7.81
CA SER A 617 -62.25 0.35 -8.44
C SER A 617 -62.83 -1.03 -8.78
N GLY A 618 -63.89 -1.47 -8.09
CA GLY A 618 -64.61 -2.72 -8.31
C GLY A 618 -64.22 -3.83 -7.32
N VAL A 619 -65.09 -4.86 -7.18
CA VAL A 619 -64.86 -5.99 -6.27
C VAL A 619 -63.73 -6.87 -6.77
N TYR A 620 -62.81 -7.22 -5.86
CA TYR A 620 -61.72 -8.17 -6.10
C TYR A 620 -62.12 -9.59 -5.66
N HIS A 621 -62.43 -9.82 -4.37
CA HIS A 621 -62.73 -11.16 -3.84
C HIS A 621 -63.74 -11.18 -2.66
N ILE A 622 -64.33 -12.35 -2.39
CA ILE A 622 -65.27 -12.63 -1.28
C ILE A 622 -64.85 -13.91 -0.56
N TYR A 623 -64.90 -13.92 0.79
CA TYR A 623 -64.39 -15.01 1.64
C TYR A 623 -65.38 -15.46 2.73
N TYR A 624 -65.34 -16.74 3.16
CA TYR A 624 -66.16 -17.28 4.26
C TYR A 624 -65.51 -18.48 5.00
N ARG A 625 -66.00 -18.82 6.22
CA ARG A 625 -65.64 -20.04 6.97
C ARG A 625 -66.74 -20.49 7.96
N LEU A 626 -66.68 -21.75 8.42
CA LEU A 626 -67.58 -22.35 9.43
C LEU A 626 -66.79 -22.86 10.64
N ASP A 627 -67.40 -22.82 11.83
CA ASP A 627 -66.92 -23.44 13.09
C ASP A 627 -65.43 -23.17 13.42
N GLY A 628 -64.92 -21.98 13.05
CA GLY A 628 -63.52 -21.59 13.25
C GLY A 628 -62.51 -22.19 12.25
N GLY A 629 -62.97 -22.89 11.22
CA GLY A 629 -62.12 -23.48 10.16
C GLY A 629 -61.49 -22.46 9.21
N SER A 630 -60.83 -22.96 8.15
CA SER A 630 -60.11 -22.12 7.18
C SER A 630 -61.05 -21.24 6.32
N TRP A 631 -60.56 -20.06 5.95
CA TRP A 631 -61.21 -19.17 4.99
C TRP A 631 -61.21 -19.74 3.57
N VAL A 632 -62.32 -19.57 2.84
CA VAL A 632 -62.56 -20.08 1.49
C VAL A 632 -63.13 -18.97 0.60
N ILE A 633 -62.63 -18.83 -0.64
CA ILE A 633 -63.19 -17.91 -1.63
C ILE A 633 -64.61 -18.38 -2.02
N TYR A 634 -65.58 -17.48 -1.94
CA TYR A 634 -66.97 -17.80 -2.25
C TYR A 634 -67.23 -17.96 -3.75
N GLN A 635 -67.66 -19.15 -4.16
CA GLN A 635 -68.07 -19.45 -5.54
C GLN A 635 -69.54 -19.93 -5.64
N GLY A 636 -70.28 -19.98 -4.52
CA GLY A 636 -71.69 -20.41 -4.49
C GLY A 636 -72.18 -20.91 -3.12
N ALA A 637 -73.48 -21.21 -3.05
CA ALA A 637 -74.21 -21.52 -1.81
C ALA A 637 -74.03 -22.96 -1.27
N PHE A 638 -73.98 -23.13 0.06
CA PHE A 638 -73.61 -24.38 0.77
C PHE A 638 -74.50 -24.71 2.00
N GLN A 639 -74.29 -25.84 2.71
CA GLN A 639 -75.23 -26.48 3.66
C GLN A 639 -74.55 -27.07 4.93
N THR A 640 -75.23 -27.09 6.11
CA THR A 640 -74.72 -27.64 7.41
C THR A 640 -75.68 -28.61 8.14
N ALA A 641 -75.35 -29.04 9.38
CA ALA A 641 -75.95 -30.16 10.15
C ALA A 641 -76.67 -29.73 11.45
N SER A 642 -77.30 -30.69 12.17
CA SER A 642 -78.25 -30.40 13.27
C SER A 642 -77.94 -31.09 14.61
N GLY A 643 -78.24 -30.39 15.71
CA GLY A 643 -78.27 -30.94 17.07
C GLY A 643 -77.14 -30.49 18.01
N PHE A 644 -76.13 -29.80 17.49
CA PHE A 644 -74.98 -29.25 18.22
C PHE A 644 -74.87 -27.73 18.00
N HIS A 645 -73.93 -27.10 18.70
CA HIS A 645 -73.59 -25.67 18.60
C HIS A 645 -72.63 -25.42 17.42
N HIS A 646 -72.94 -24.43 16.57
CA HIS A 646 -72.17 -24.08 15.37
C HIS A 646 -72.06 -22.55 15.16
N ALA A 647 -71.11 -22.08 14.34
CA ALA A 647 -70.84 -20.68 13.99
C ALA A 647 -70.40 -20.51 12.50
N LEU A 648 -70.52 -19.29 11.95
CA LEU A 648 -70.29 -18.96 10.52
C LEU A 648 -69.74 -17.52 10.39
N ASP A 649 -68.71 -17.30 9.55
CA ASP A 649 -68.02 -16.01 9.31
C ASP A 649 -67.85 -15.69 7.80
N PHE A 650 -67.79 -14.39 7.39
CA PHE A 650 -67.60 -13.93 5.98
C PHE A 650 -67.09 -12.46 5.83
N TYR A 651 -66.48 -12.10 4.67
CA TYR A 651 -66.09 -10.70 4.27
C TYR A 651 -65.85 -10.50 2.73
N VAL A 652 -65.54 -9.27 2.28
CA VAL A 652 -65.24 -8.85 0.87
C VAL A 652 -64.06 -7.84 0.79
N GLU A 653 -63.37 -7.82 -0.37
CA GLU A 653 -62.26 -6.92 -0.76
C GLU A 653 -62.49 -6.30 -2.17
N ASP A 654 -61.97 -5.10 -2.43
CA ASP A 654 -61.97 -4.38 -3.73
C ASP A 654 -60.55 -4.21 -4.36
N TYR A 655 -60.44 -3.52 -5.50
CA TYR A 655 -59.14 -3.25 -6.16
C TYR A 655 -58.30 -2.13 -5.49
N GLY A 656 -58.88 -1.25 -4.66
CA GLY A 656 -58.13 -0.37 -3.75
C GLY A 656 -57.49 -1.12 -2.57
N GLY A 657 -57.98 -2.33 -2.27
CA GLY A 657 -57.62 -3.11 -1.10
C GLY A 657 -58.40 -2.71 0.17
N ASN A 658 -59.60 -2.13 0.03
CA ASN A 658 -60.50 -1.87 1.15
C ASN A 658 -61.28 -3.14 1.52
N ILE A 659 -61.40 -3.43 2.82
CA ILE A 659 -61.96 -4.69 3.35
C ILE A 659 -62.96 -4.41 4.47
N ILE A 660 -64.09 -5.12 4.50
CA ILE A 660 -65.07 -5.04 5.59
C ILE A 660 -64.81 -6.04 6.73
N ALA A 661 -65.33 -5.75 7.92
CA ALA A 661 -65.23 -6.62 9.09
C ALA A 661 -66.16 -7.87 9.05
N THR A 662 -65.76 -8.92 9.79
CA THR A 662 -66.39 -10.26 9.92
C THR A 662 -67.61 -10.31 10.90
N ALA A 663 -68.52 -11.30 10.81
CA ALA A 663 -69.73 -11.48 11.67
C ALA A 663 -70.14 -12.97 11.98
N THR A 664 -70.70 -13.31 13.18
CA THR A 664 -70.64 -14.68 13.87
C THR A 664 -71.82 -15.11 14.87
N ILE A 665 -71.75 -16.24 15.68
CA ILE A 665 -72.79 -16.88 16.63
C ILE A 665 -72.26 -17.80 17.84
N GLU A 666 -73.05 -18.21 18.89
CA GLU A 666 -72.67 -18.93 20.20
C GLU A 666 -73.71 -19.88 20.95
N PHE A 667 -73.34 -20.99 21.71
CA PHE A 667 -74.01 -21.66 22.92
C PHE A 667 -73.42 -23.02 23.56
N GLY A 668 -72.98 -23.18 24.84
CA GLY A 668 -72.53 -24.53 25.41
C GLY A 668 -72.29 -24.77 26.95
N THR A 669 -72.05 -26.03 27.44
CA THR A 669 -71.97 -26.47 28.91
C THR A 669 -71.32 -27.85 29.29
N ASN A 670 -70.88 -28.06 30.57
CA ASN A 670 -70.84 -29.31 31.44
C ASN A 670 -69.47 -30.00 31.85
N ASP A 671 -69.33 -30.50 33.11
CA ASP A 671 -68.14 -31.24 33.70
C ASP A 671 -68.47 -32.13 34.97
N SER A 672 -67.55 -32.99 35.50
CA SER A 672 -67.58 -33.69 36.82
C SER A 672 -66.25 -34.38 37.31
N MET A 673 -65.97 -34.50 38.64
CA MET A 673 -64.65 -34.91 39.23
C MET A 673 -64.66 -35.89 40.47
N THR A 674 -63.47 -36.14 41.08
CA THR A 674 -63.10 -37.03 42.22
C THR A 674 -61.99 -36.42 43.14
N PRO A 675 -61.62 -37.02 44.30
CA PRO A 675 -60.46 -36.60 45.12
C PRO A 675 -59.15 -36.47 44.33
N THR A 676 -58.42 -35.37 44.53
CA THR A 676 -57.41 -34.89 43.57
C THR A 676 -56.36 -33.96 44.20
N SER A 677 -55.06 -34.25 44.02
CA SER A 677 -54.01 -33.22 44.12
C SER A 677 -53.63 -32.64 42.76
N GLY A 678 -53.71 -31.31 42.69
CA GLY A 678 -53.09 -30.54 41.63
C GLY A 678 -51.62 -30.30 41.96
N HIS A 679 -50.80 -30.23 40.93
CA HIS A 679 -49.62 -29.38 40.97
C HIS A 679 -49.92 -28.14 40.14
N THR A 680 -49.48 -26.98 40.61
CA THR A 680 -49.16 -25.86 39.73
C THR A 680 -47.66 -25.69 39.81
N ILE A 681 -46.97 -25.96 38.72
CA ILE A 681 -45.58 -25.50 38.52
C ILE A 681 -45.64 -24.10 37.91
N THR A 682 -44.58 -23.30 38.05
CA THR A 682 -44.34 -22.17 37.13
C THR A 682 -44.49 -22.66 35.69
N ASN A 683 -45.00 -21.86 34.76
CA ASN A 683 -44.97 -22.25 33.35
C ASN A 683 -43.49 -22.46 32.91
N PRO A 684 -43.23 -23.36 31.94
CA PRO A 684 -41.96 -23.40 31.22
C PRO A 684 -41.55 -21.99 30.81
N THR A 685 -40.36 -21.58 31.22
CA THR A 685 -39.78 -20.29 30.84
C THR A 685 -38.97 -20.38 29.56
N GLY A 686 -38.72 -21.61 29.08
CA GLY A 686 -38.00 -21.93 27.87
C GLY A 686 -38.83 -22.70 26.82
N SER A 687 -38.17 -23.01 25.70
CA SER A 687 -38.68 -23.80 24.57
C SER A 687 -39.03 -25.23 24.97
N ASP A 688 -39.91 -25.91 24.23
CA ASP A 688 -40.19 -27.36 24.33
C ASP A 688 -40.42 -27.92 25.76
N GLY A 689 -40.95 -27.10 26.68
CA GLY A 689 -41.20 -27.47 28.06
C GLY A 689 -39.97 -27.45 28.98
N TRP A 690 -38.88 -26.81 28.56
CA TRP A 690 -37.71 -26.53 29.37
C TRP A 690 -37.88 -25.30 30.27
N TYR A 691 -36.96 -25.16 31.22
CA TYR A 691 -36.96 -24.11 32.22
C TYR A 691 -35.56 -23.47 32.32
N VAL A 692 -35.40 -22.35 31.61
CA VAL A 692 -34.21 -21.46 31.63
C VAL A 692 -33.91 -20.85 33.02
N ILE A 693 -34.88 -20.92 33.94
CA ILE A 693 -34.69 -20.62 35.36
C ILE A 693 -35.30 -21.72 36.22
N ALA A 694 -34.65 -22.04 37.34
CA ALA A 694 -35.04 -23.14 38.23
C ALA A 694 -36.52 -23.05 38.67
N PRO A 695 -37.39 -24.00 38.26
CA PRO A 695 -38.83 -23.86 38.43
C PRO A 695 -39.31 -24.05 39.85
N ASN A 696 -40.42 -23.39 40.17
CA ASN A 696 -41.09 -23.49 41.46
C ASN A 696 -42.37 -24.31 41.35
N VAL A 697 -42.51 -25.31 42.23
CA VAL A 697 -43.67 -26.18 42.33
C VAL A 697 -44.47 -25.84 43.58
N TRP A 698 -45.77 -25.59 43.38
CA TRP A 698 -46.78 -25.56 44.42
C TRP A 698 -47.70 -26.78 44.26
N LEU A 699 -48.01 -27.45 45.37
CA LEU A 699 -48.93 -28.57 45.39
C LEU A 699 -50.22 -28.15 46.10
N THR A 700 -51.36 -28.39 45.44
CA THR A 700 -52.71 -28.14 45.94
C THR A 700 -53.45 -29.45 46.09
N GLY A 701 -54.54 -29.47 46.85
CA GLY A 701 -55.39 -30.64 46.89
C GLY A 701 -56.79 -30.31 47.34
N SER A 702 -57.74 -30.93 46.67
CA SER A 702 -59.17 -30.79 46.85
C SER A 702 -59.83 -32.17 46.76
N ASP A 703 -61.10 -32.22 47.12
CA ASP A 703 -61.91 -33.43 47.06
C ASP A 703 -63.36 -32.96 47.01
N ASP A 704 -63.65 -32.20 45.95
CA ASP A 704 -64.86 -31.41 45.79
C ASP A 704 -65.97 -32.24 45.17
N GLY A 705 -67.14 -32.23 45.81
CA GLY A 705 -68.13 -33.30 45.66
C GLY A 705 -67.83 -34.54 46.51
N GLY A 706 -66.62 -34.62 47.10
CA GLY A 706 -66.18 -35.63 48.07
C GLY A 706 -66.11 -35.11 49.52
N SER A 707 -64.95 -35.25 50.17
CA SER A 707 -64.75 -35.23 51.63
C SER A 707 -63.65 -34.29 52.20
N GLY A 708 -62.81 -33.69 51.37
CA GLY A 708 -61.71 -32.77 51.74
C GLY A 708 -60.34 -33.43 52.00
N LEU A 709 -59.27 -32.64 52.15
CA LEU A 709 -57.87 -33.09 52.06
C LEU A 709 -57.13 -33.31 53.41
N LYS A 710 -56.27 -34.32 53.48
CA LYS A 710 -55.38 -34.66 54.63
C LYS A 710 -53.91 -34.26 54.46
N GLY A 711 -53.39 -34.17 53.23
CA GLY A 711 -52.05 -33.63 52.94
C GLY A 711 -51.29 -34.34 51.81
N ILE A 712 -50.14 -33.76 51.41
CA ILE A 712 -49.41 -34.06 50.16
C ILE A 712 -47.92 -34.38 50.46
N TYR A 713 -47.32 -35.28 49.67
CA TYR A 713 -45.90 -35.67 49.73
C TYR A 713 -45.28 -35.63 48.33
N TYR A 714 -43.96 -35.38 48.24
CA TYR A 714 -43.24 -35.23 46.97
C TYR A 714 -41.82 -35.85 46.97
N SER A 715 -41.25 -36.04 45.78
CA SER A 715 -39.91 -36.60 45.55
C SER A 715 -39.31 -36.04 44.24
N ILE A 716 -38.05 -35.61 44.24
CA ILE A 716 -37.32 -35.02 43.10
C ILE A 716 -36.15 -35.94 42.72
N ALA A 717 -35.88 -36.12 41.42
CA ALA A 717 -34.70 -36.82 40.88
C ALA A 717 -34.46 -38.22 41.48
N GLY A 718 -35.53 -38.92 41.87
CA GLY A 718 -35.45 -40.23 42.53
C GLY A 718 -35.23 -40.20 44.05
N GLY A 719 -34.96 -39.04 44.65
CA GLY A 719 -34.67 -38.84 46.07
C GLY A 719 -35.83 -39.14 47.03
N ALA A 720 -35.56 -39.03 48.34
CA ALA A 720 -36.48 -39.44 49.39
C ALA A 720 -37.81 -38.67 49.41
N TRP A 721 -38.89 -39.37 49.77
CA TRP A 721 -40.23 -38.77 49.93
C TRP A 721 -40.27 -37.76 51.08
N THR A 722 -40.58 -36.52 50.74
CA THR A 722 -40.64 -35.37 51.65
C THR A 722 -42.08 -34.87 51.76
N LYS A 723 -42.51 -34.43 52.94
CA LYS A 723 -43.85 -33.85 53.12
C LYS A 723 -43.87 -32.43 52.55
N TYR A 724 -44.85 -32.12 51.71
CA TYR A 724 -45.03 -30.75 51.21
C TYR A 724 -45.47 -29.82 52.35
N THR A 725 -44.79 -28.68 52.47
CA THR A 725 -45.00 -27.69 53.56
C THR A 725 -44.87 -26.24 53.09
N ALA A 726 -44.08 -26.00 52.06
CA ALA A 726 -43.92 -24.73 51.35
C ALA A 726 -43.54 -25.02 49.88
N MET A 727 -43.47 -23.97 49.05
CA MET A 727 -42.98 -24.00 47.66
C MET A 727 -41.65 -24.76 47.54
N VAL A 728 -41.47 -25.47 46.42
CA VAL A 728 -40.28 -26.30 46.16
C VAL A 728 -39.62 -25.88 44.84
N THR A 729 -38.34 -25.52 44.87
CA THR A 729 -37.57 -25.16 43.67
C THR A 729 -36.75 -26.35 43.15
N ILE A 730 -36.61 -26.50 41.83
CA ILE A 730 -35.87 -27.60 41.19
C ILE A 730 -34.54 -27.08 40.61
N ASN A 731 -33.46 -27.22 41.36
CA ASN A 731 -32.10 -26.75 41.00
C ASN A 731 -31.22 -27.90 40.48
N VAL A 732 -31.71 -28.70 39.53
CA VAL A 732 -30.98 -29.86 38.98
C VAL A 732 -31.16 -29.88 37.47
N GLN A 733 -30.05 -29.81 36.73
CA GLN A 733 -30.07 -29.75 35.26
C GLN A 733 -30.51 -31.07 34.60
N GLY A 734 -30.93 -30.98 33.34
CA GLY A 734 -31.43 -32.09 32.53
C GLY A 734 -32.88 -32.46 32.82
N THR A 735 -33.28 -33.69 32.43
CA THR A 735 -34.66 -34.18 32.63
C THR A 735 -34.86 -34.75 34.04
N VAL A 736 -35.45 -33.94 34.92
CA VAL A 736 -35.75 -34.26 36.32
C VAL A 736 -37.14 -34.88 36.46
N GLN A 737 -37.24 -36.04 37.11
CA GLN A 737 -38.53 -36.61 37.52
C GLN A 737 -39.00 -35.98 38.84
N PHE A 738 -40.18 -35.35 38.85
CA PHE A 738 -40.90 -34.93 40.04
C PHE A 738 -42.10 -35.86 40.27
N ARG A 739 -42.32 -36.30 41.51
CA ARG A 739 -43.42 -37.19 41.88
C ARG A 739 -44.15 -36.63 43.08
N TYR A 740 -45.48 -36.77 43.12
CA TYR A 740 -46.29 -36.35 44.25
C TYR A 740 -47.56 -37.20 44.40
N TYR A 741 -48.19 -37.14 45.57
CA TYR A 741 -49.54 -37.67 45.80
C TYR A 741 -50.14 -37.04 47.05
N ALA A 742 -51.47 -37.00 47.12
CA ALA A 742 -52.20 -36.65 48.32
C ALA A 742 -53.15 -37.76 48.79
N VAL A 743 -53.77 -37.50 49.92
CA VAL A 743 -54.75 -38.36 50.59
C VAL A 743 -55.89 -37.46 51.05
N ASP A 744 -57.12 -37.93 50.91
CA ASP A 744 -58.30 -37.24 51.43
C ASP A 744 -58.53 -37.51 52.94
N ASN A 745 -59.61 -36.95 53.47
CA ASN A 745 -60.07 -37.16 54.84
C ASN A 745 -60.65 -38.58 55.05
N PHE A 746 -61.16 -39.23 54.00
CA PHE A 746 -61.70 -40.59 54.05
C PHE A 746 -60.65 -41.71 53.93
N GLY A 747 -59.39 -41.37 53.62
CA GLY A 747 -58.30 -42.31 53.39
C GLY A 747 -58.18 -42.80 51.95
N ASN A 748 -58.99 -42.30 51.01
CA ASN A 748 -58.75 -42.51 49.58
C ASN A 748 -57.41 -41.84 49.24
N THR A 749 -56.46 -42.66 48.83
CA THR A 749 -55.18 -42.22 48.29
C THR A 749 -55.30 -42.32 46.78
N GLU A 750 -55.06 -41.22 46.08
CA GLU A 750 -55.02 -41.22 44.63
C GLU A 750 -53.78 -41.96 44.11
N GLY A 751 -53.65 -42.13 42.79
CA GLY A 751 -52.43 -42.68 42.21
C GLY A 751 -51.22 -41.77 42.49
N VAL A 752 -50.01 -42.34 42.53
CA VAL A 752 -48.80 -41.49 42.56
C VAL A 752 -48.72 -40.76 41.23
N HIS A 753 -48.92 -39.44 41.26
CA HIS A 753 -48.70 -38.56 40.14
C HIS A 753 -47.20 -38.40 39.91
N SER A 754 -46.79 -38.37 38.64
CA SER A 754 -45.42 -38.06 38.26
C SER A 754 -45.39 -37.27 36.98
N PHE A 755 -44.56 -36.23 36.96
CA PHE A 755 -44.24 -35.46 35.77
C PHE A 755 -42.72 -35.31 35.64
N THR A 756 -42.27 -35.05 34.43
CA THR A 756 -40.87 -34.72 34.15
C THR A 756 -40.76 -33.23 33.87
N VAL A 757 -39.73 -32.62 34.42
CA VAL A 757 -39.36 -31.22 34.26
C VAL A 757 -37.99 -31.22 33.60
N LYS A 758 -37.84 -30.58 32.44
CA LYS A 758 -36.50 -30.39 31.86
C LYS A 758 -35.96 -29.05 32.36
N VAL A 759 -34.85 -29.03 33.09
CA VAL A 759 -34.26 -27.79 33.59
C VAL A 759 -32.91 -27.61 32.94
N ASP A 760 -32.64 -26.42 32.46
CA ASP A 760 -31.34 -26.04 31.92
C ASP A 760 -31.17 -24.55 32.14
N THR A 761 -30.10 -24.13 32.79
CA THR A 761 -29.87 -22.72 33.17
C THR A 761 -28.42 -22.33 32.89
N VAL A 762 -27.87 -22.88 31.81
CA VAL A 762 -26.54 -22.58 31.28
C VAL A 762 -26.75 -21.98 29.90
N ASP A 763 -26.13 -20.84 29.63
CA ASP A 763 -26.20 -20.23 28.30
C ASP A 763 -25.20 -20.94 27.37
N PRO A 764 -25.55 -21.20 26.09
CA PRO A 764 -24.66 -21.88 25.13
C PRO A 764 -23.49 -20.97 24.73
N GLU A 765 -22.34 -21.57 24.42
CA GLU A 765 -21.14 -20.88 23.94
C GLU A 765 -21.01 -20.99 22.41
N THR A 766 -20.25 -20.08 21.79
CA THR A 766 -20.00 -20.05 20.35
C THR A 766 -18.59 -19.61 20.00
N HIS A 767 -17.98 -20.27 19.01
CA HIS A 767 -16.68 -19.91 18.44
C HIS A 767 -16.78 -19.73 16.92
N LEU A 768 -15.90 -18.90 16.35
CA LEU A 768 -15.66 -18.86 14.90
C LEU A 768 -14.44 -19.75 14.60
N PHE A 769 -14.55 -20.60 13.58
CA PHE A 769 -13.48 -21.48 13.13
C PHE A 769 -13.32 -21.36 11.62
N GLU A 770 -12.12 -21.07 11.15
CA GLU A 770 -11.85 -20.98 9.71
C GLU A 770 -11.67 -22.37 9.09
N MET A 771 -12.27 -22.56 7.92
CA MET A 771 -12.23 -23.81 7.16
C MET A 771 -11.25 -23.77 5.98
N THR A 772 -11.08 -22.60 5.36
CA THR A 772 -10.17 -22.33 4.24
C THR A 772 -9.82 -20.84 4.15
N GLY A 773 -8.61 -20.56 3.63
CA GLY A 773 -8.34 -19.36 2.85
C GLY A 773 -7.72 -18.14 3.56
N PHE A 774 -7.20 -18.27 4.78
CA PHE A 774 -6.44 -17.17 5.40
C PHE A 774 -5.18 -16.81 4.61
N SER A 775 -4.90 -15.51 4.51
CA SER A 775 -3.55 -14.98 4.34
C SER A 775 -3.49 -13.62 5.04
N TYR A 776 -2.62 -13.49 6.04
CA TYR A 776 -2.24 -12.21 6.66
C TYR A 776 -3.38 -11.35 7.25
N GLY A 777 -4.39 -11.96 7.88
CA GLY A 777 -5.54 -11.22 8.42
C GLY A 777 -6.68 -10.99 7.42
N TRP A 778 -6.47 -11.36 6.15
CA TRP A 778 -7.42 -11.23 5.06
C TRP A 778 -7.92 -12.60 4.55
N GLY A 779 -9.13 -12.61 3.98
CA GLY A 779 -9.66 -13.71 3.16
C GLY A 779 -9.94 -13.27 1.73
N ASN A 780 -10.03 -14.23 0.81
CA ASN A 780 -10.43 -14.04 -0.58
C ASN A 780 -11.72 -14.81 -0.91
N ALA A 781 -12.12 -14.84 -2.18
CA ALA A 781 -13.34 -15.51 -2.65
C ALA A 781 -13.38 -17.04 -2.41
N THR A 782 -12.32 -17.65 -1.88
CA THR A 782 -12.27 -19.06 -1.46
C THR A 782 -12.29 -19.25 0.07
N SER A 783 -12.25 -18.17 0.84
CA SER A 783 -12.15 -18.23 2.29
C SER A 783 -13.51 -18.47 2.94
N THR A 784 -13.57 -19.41 3.89
CA THR A 784 -14.84 -19.83 4.51
C THR A 784 -14.75 -20.01 6.01
N TYR A 785 -15.74 -19.49 6.74
CA TYR A 785 -15.75 -19.40 8.20
C TYR A 785 -16.98 -20.09 8.80
N ALA A 786 -16.76 -21.04 9.69
CA ALA A 786 -17.81 -21.80 10.35
C ALA A 786 -18.05 -21.30 11.78
N VAL A 787 -19.30 -20.97 12.12
CA VAL A 787 -19.69 -20.76 13.53
C VAL A 787 -19.97 -22.13 14.17
N ILE A 788 -19.30 -22.41 15.30
CA ILE A 788 -19.42 -23.66 16.07
C ILE A 788 -20.10 -23.34 17.41
N PRO A 789 -21.34 -23.82 17.64
CA PRO A 789 -22.04 -23.66 18.92
C PRO A 789 -21.86 -24.89 19.83
N GLU A 790 -21.73 -24.67 21.13
CA GLU A 790 -21.67 -25.74 22.14
C GLU A 790 -22.64 -25.51 23.32
N ASP A 791 -23.31 -26.59 23.74
CA ASP A 791 -23.94 -26.73 25.07
C ASP A 791 -23.89 -28.21 25.50
N VAL A 792 -23.85 -28.42 26.82
CA VAL A 792 -23.68 -29.71 27.50
C VAL A 792 -24.96 -30.27 28.15
N THR A 793 -26.07 -29.51 28.18
CA THR A 793 -27.27 -29.88 28.98
C THR A 793 -28.51 -30.16 28.13
N SER A 794 -28.90 -29.25 27.25
CA SER A 794 -30.02 -29.40 26.30
C SER A 794 -29.54 -29.56 24.84
N GLY A 795 -28.35 -29.04 24.54
CA GLY A 795 -27.68 -29.04 23.25
C GLY A 795 -28.04 -27.82 22.40
N PRO A 796 -27.15 -27.34 21.52
CA PRO A 796 -27.43 -26.20 20.65
C PRO A 796 -28.58 -26.53 19.67
N ALA A 797 -29.55 -25.62 19.55
CA ALA A 797 -30.74 -25.81 18.70
C ALA A 797 -30.77 -24.86 17.49
N SER A 798 -30.25 -23.64 17.64
CA SER A 798 -30.10 -22.69 16.54
C SER A 798 -28.97 -21.71 16.84
N THR A 799 -28.26 -21.28 15.80
CA THR A 799 -27.23 -20.25 15.87
C THR A 799 -27.67 -19.09 15.00
N TYR A 800 -27.38 -17.87 15.44
CA TYR A 800 -27.70 -16.64 14.72
C TYR A 800 -26.43 -15.84 14.51
N TYR A 801 -26.34 -15.19 13.36
CA TYR A 801 -25.29 -14.22 13.06
C TYR A 801 -25.90 -12.96 12.45
N ARG A 802 -25.17 -11.86 12.49
CA ARG A 802 -25.40 -10.69 11.65
C ARG A 802 -24.06 -10.12 11.20
N ILE A 803 -24.10 -9.39 10.09
CA ILE A 803 -22.97 -8.67 9.52
C ILE A 803 -23.35 -7.18 9.59
N ASP A 804 -22.40 -6.33 9.98
CA ASP A 804 -22.46 -4.86 9.96
C ASP A 804 -23.72 -4.29 10.63
N ASN A 805 -24.01 -4.75 11.85
CA ASN A 805 -25.21 -4.42 12.64
C ASN A 805 -26.57 -4.79 12.00
N GLY A 806 -26.56 -5.55 10.90
CA GLY A 806 -27.76 -5.96 10.15
C GLY A 806 -28.73 -6.88 10.90
N THR A 807 -29.69 -7.46 10.18
CA THR A 807 -30.71 -8.33 10.79
C THR A 807 -30.15 -9.68 11.19
N TRP A 808 -30.37 -10.07 12.45
CA TRP A 808 -30.07 -11.41 12.97
C TRP A 808 -30.66 -12.51 12.10
N THR A 809 -29.78 -13.32 11.51
CA THR A 809 -30.07 -14.32 10.48
C THR A 809 -29.65 -15.70 11.00
N PRO A 810 -30.46 -16.76 10.80
CA PRO A 810 -30.07 -18.12 11.19
C PRO A 810 -28.82 -18.57 10.44
N TYR A 811 -27.80 -19.02 11.18
CA TYR A 811 -26.62 -19.65 10.62
C TYR A 811 -26.96 -21.10 10.20
N THR A 812 -26.77 -21.42 8.91
CA THR A 812 -27.13 -22.73 8.33
C THR A 812 -26.04 -23.35 7.44
N ALA A 813 -24.99 -22.60 7.12
CA ALA A 813 -23.82 -22.99 6.34
C ALA A 813 -22.67 -22.01 6.67
N PRO A 814 -21.40 -22.38 6.44
CA PRO A 814 -20.27 -21.48 6.62
C PRO A 814 -20.44 -20.16 5.86
N LEU A 815 -19.92 -19.08 6.44
CA LEU A 815 -19.91 -17.75 5.87
C LEU A 815 -18.80 -17.66 4.80
N SER A 816 -19.09 -16.93 3.73
CA SER A 816 -18.19 -16.66 2.60
C SER A 816 -18.57 -15.29 2.02
N PHE A 817 -17.59 -14.51 1.59
CA PHE A 817 -17.78 -13.15 1.09
C PHE A 817 -17.26 -13.07 -0.35
N ASP A 818 -17.97 -12.35 -1.21
CA ASP A 818 -17.73 -12.25 -2.66
C ASP A 818 -17.46 -10.81 -3.13
N GLN A 819 -17.11 -9.94 -2.18
CA GLN A 819 -16.86 -8.51 -2.31
C GLN A 819 -15.79 -8.10 -1.30
N ASP A 820 -15.02 -7.07 -1.63
CA ASP A 820 -13.98 -6.50 -0.76
C ASP A 820 -14.60 -5.78 0.45
N GLY A 821 -13.84 -5.69 1.55
CA GLY A 821 -14.16 -4.82 2.67
C GLY A 821 -13.92 -5.42 4.05
N VAL A 822 -14.36 -4.68 5.06
CA VAL A 822 -14.24 -5.04 6.48
C VAL A 822 -15.62 -5.39 7.01
N PHE A 823 -15.84 -6.68 7.29
CA PHE A 823 -17.11 -7.22 7.74
C PHE A 823 -17.09 -7.44 9.26
N PHE A 824 -17.93 -6.70 9.98
CA PHE A 824 -18.11 -6.86 11.42
C PHE A 824 -19.19 -7.92 11.68
N ILE A 825 -18.76 -9.11 12.09
CA ILE A 825 -19.62 -10.27 12.29
C ILE A 825 -19.91 -10.44 13.78
N GLU A 826 -21.19 -10.43 14.14
CA GLU A 826 -21.67 -10.79 15.48
C GLU A 826 -22.43 -12.11 15.41
N PHE A 827 -22.25 -12.98 16.39
CA PHE A 827 -22.94 -14.28 16.47
C PHE A 827 -23.24 -14.72 17.91
N TYR A 828 -24.30 -15.52 18.06
CA TYR A 828 -24.67 -16.18 19.32
C TYR A 828 -25.46 -17.48 19.05
N ALA A 829 -25.55 -18.36 20.06
CA ALA A 829 -26.36 -19.57 20.01
C ALA A 829 -27.61 -19.48 20.90
N VAL A 830 -28.60 -20.31 20.56
CA VAL A 830 -29.76 -20.62 21.39
C VAL A 830 -29.82 -22.14 21.53
N ASP A 831 -29.88 -22.61 22.77
CA ASP A 831 -29.93 -24.04 23.08
C ASP A 831 -31.36 -24.62 22.90
N ALA A 832 -31.52 -25.93 23.09
CA ALA A 832 -32.83 -26.58 22.99
C ALA A 832 -33.76 -26.24 24.17
N ALA A 833 -33.26 -25.57 25.21
CA ALA A 833 -34.04 -25.01 26.29
C ALA A 833 -34.52 -23.57 26.03
N GLY A 834 -33.91 -22.83 25.12
CA GLY A 834 -34.15 -21.41 24.90
C GLY A 834 -33.30 -20.46 25.76
N ASN A 835 -32.21 -20.93 26.38
CA ASN A 835 -31.15 -20.05 26.90
C ASN A 835 -30.45 -19.38 25.70
N VAL A 836 -29.89 -18.18 25.90
CA VAL A 836 -29.34 -17.35 24.83
C VAL A 836 -27.90 -16.99 25.17
N GLY A 837 -26.97 -17.48 24.35
CA GLY A 837 -25.54 -17.27 24.51
C GLY A 837 -25.13 -15.80 24.46
N PRO A 838 -23.95 -15.45 25.00
CA PRO A 838 -23.38 -14.13 24.81
C PRO A 838 -23.17 -13.83 23.33
N ILE A 839 -23.31 -12.55 22.94
CA ILE A 839 -22.95 -12.12 21.59
C ILE A 839 -21.43 -12.03 21.53
N VAL A 840 -20.83 -12.91 20.72
CA VAL A 840 -19.43 -12.83 20.31
C VAL A 840 -19.35 -11.96 19.06
N ASN A 841 -18.27 -11.20 18.90
CA ASN A 841 -18.02 -10.37 17.72
C ASN A 841 -16.60 -10.60 17.20
N VAL A 842 -16.45 -10.56 15.87
CA VAL A 842 -15.19 -10.72 15.13
C VAL A 842 -15.24 -9.79 13.93
N THR A 843 -14.14 -9.08 13.67
CA THR A 843 -13.94 -8.33 12.42
C THR A 843 -13.16 -9.21 11.46
N LEU A 844 -13.69 -9.44 10.25
CA LEU A 844 -12.95 -10.07 9.15
C LEU A 844 -12.65 -9.03 8.07
N ARG A 845 -11.48 -9.14 7.42
CA ARG A 845 -11.15 -8.38 6.21
C ARG A 845 -11.21 -9.32 5.01
N PHE A 846 -11.74 -8.84 3.90
CA PHE A 846 -11.78 -9.59 2.64
C PHE A 846 -11.31 -8.73 1.48
N ASP A 847 -10.57 -9.35 0.58
CA ASP A 847 -10.16 -8.82 -0.70
C ASP A 847 -10.34 -9.92 -1.77
N VAL A 848 -11.18 -9.64 -2.75
CA VAL A 848 -11.49 -10.53 -3.88
C VAL A 848 -11.23 -9.85 -5.22
N THR A 849 -10.87 -8.56 -5.19
CA THR A 849 -10.34 -7.82 -6.33
C THR A 849 -8.94 -8.33 -6.65
N SER A 850 -8.55 -8.23 -7.92
CA SER A 850 -7.19 -8.54 -8.36
C SER A 850 -6.45 -7.22 -8.57
N PRO A 851 -5.17 -7.12 -8.20
CA PRO A 851 -4.42 -5.88 -8.27
C PRO A 851 -4.23 -5.43 -9.72
N ASP A 852 -4.39 -4.14 -9.97
CA ASP A 852 -3.98 -3.54 -11.22
C ASP A 852 -2.44 -3.44 -11.28
N CYS A 853 -1.88 -3.52 -12.49
CA CYS A 853 -0.44 -3.51 -12.69
C CYS A 853 -0.12 -2.85 -14.04
N TYR A 854 0.74 -1.84 -14.02
CA TYR A 854 1.34 -1.27 -15.22
C TYR A 854 2.86 -1.29 -15.13
N THR A 855 3.52 -1.17 -16.29
CA THR A 855 4.98 -1.07 -16.36
C THR A 855 5.39 0.30 -16.89
N VAL A 856 6.41 0.87 -16.24
CA VAL A 856 7.27 1.88 -16.84
C VAL A 856 8.54 1.16 -17.28
N ILE A 857 8.94 1.34 -18.54
CA ILE A 857 10.24 0.88 -19.03
C ILE A 857 11.09 2.10 -19.30
N GLU A 858 12.29 2.09 -18.76
CA GLU A 858 13.24 3.19 -18.73
C GLU A 858 14.62 2.70 -19.17
N GLY A 859 15.55 3.63 -19.38
CA GLY A 859 16.84 3.38 -20.01
C GLY A 859 17.04 4.26 -21.25
N ARG A 860 18.28 4.35 -21.73
CA ARG A 860 18.66 5.35 -22.72
C ARG A 860 18.16 4.98 -24.12
N THR A 861 17.33 5.83 -24.74
CA THR A 861 16.84 5.60 -26.10
C THR A 861 17.52 6.45 -27.18
N ASP A 862 17.56 5.95 -28.41
CA ASP A 862 17.82 6.77 -29.60
C ASP A 862 16.60 7.61 -30.03
N SER A 863 16.77 8.42 -31.08
CA SER A 863 15.72 9.31 -31.60
C SER A 863 14.55 8.61 -32.31
N VAL A 864 14.49 7.28 -32.27
CA VAL A 864 13.31 6.48 -32.70
C VAL A 864 12.79 5.52 -31.63
N GLY A 865 13.28 5.61 -30.39
CA GLY A 865 12.82 4.79 -29.25
C GLY A 865 13.49 3.42 -29.13
N THR A 866 14.65 3.21 -29.76
CA THR A 866 15.48 2.01 -29.55
C THR A 866 16.30 2.20 -28.27
N TYR A 867 16.20 1.28 -27.32
CA TYR A 867 17.06 1.27 -26.12
C TYR A 867 18.50 0.95 -26.50
N LEU A 868 19.45 1.61 -25.84
CA LEU A 868 20.88 1.62 -26.15
C LEU A 868 21.76 1.00 -25.08
N ASP A 869 21.23 0.75 -23.88
CA ASP A 869 21.97 0.21 -22.74
C ASP A 869 21.05 -0.61 -21.82
N LEU A 870 21.11 -0.41 -20.51
CA LEU A 870 20.35 -1.22 -19.56
C LEU A 870 18.86 -0.83 -19.64
N VAL A 871 17.99 -1.83 -19.70
CA VAL A 871 16.54 -1.61 -19.70
C VAL A 871 16.06 -1.81 -18.28
N ASN A 872 15.81 -0.70 -17.59
CA ASN A 872 15.21 -0.71 -16.25
C ASN A 872 13.70 -0.94 -16.43
N VAL A 873 13.13 -1.82 -15.61
CA VAL A 873 11.69 -2.07 -15.57
C VAL A 873 11.18 -1.75 -14.18
N THR A 874 10.32 -0.74 -14.10
CA THR A 874 9.47 -0.52 -12.93
C THR A 874 8.10 -1.15 -13.21
N LEU A 875 7.64 -1.99 -12.31
CA LEU A 875 6.25 -2.46 -12.23
C LEU A 875 5.57 -1.69 -11.10
N VAL A 876 4.57 -0.90 -11.46
CA VAL A 876 3.71 -0.23 -10.49
C VAL A 876 2.44 -1.05 -10.37
N GLY A 877 2.33 -1.76 -9.26
CA GLY A 877 1.10 -2.40 -8.82
C GLY A 877 0.29 -1.42 -7.99
N SER A 878 -1.03 -1.44 -8.18
CA SER A 878 -1.97 -0.69 -7.34
C SER A 878 -3.11 -1.63 -6.97
N ASP A 879 -3.35 -1.76 -5.68
CA ASP A 879 -4.45 -2.53 -5.14
C ASP A 879 -5.31 -1.66 -4.20
N VAL A 880 -6.60 -1.97 -4.11
CA VAL A 880 -7.59 -1.23 -3.31
C VAL A 880 -8.13 -2.04 -2.12
N GLY A 881 -7.70 -3.30 -1.99
CA GLY A 881 -8.10 -4.23 -0.94
C GLY A 881 -6.95 -4.55 0.00
N SER A 882 -6.26 -5.67 -0.25
CA SER A 882 -5.24 -6.21 0.65
C SER A 882 -3.82 -5.72 0.39
N GLY A 883 -3.55 -5.02 -0.71
CA GLY A 883 -2.22 -4.51 -1.06
C GLY A 883 -1.41 -5.49 -1.92
N VAL A 884 -0.37 -5.00 -2.60
CA VAL A 884 0.43 -5.79 -3.56
C VAL A 884 1.55 -6.55 -2.85
N ALA A 885 1.44 -7.88 -2.79
CA ALA A 885 2.44 -8.76 -2.18
C ALA A 885 3.68 -9.01 -3.06
N GLY A 886 3.56 -8.80 -4.38
CA GLY A 886 4.68 -8.97 -5.30
C GLY A 886 4.28 -8.98 -6.76
N TYR A 887 5.26 -9.25 -7.62
CA TYR A 887 5.11 -9.20 -9.07
C TYR A 887 5.63 -10.47 -9.73
N GLU A 888 5.06 -10.80 -10.89
CA GLU A 888 5.60 -11.82 -11.78
C GLU A 888 5.79 -11.30 -13.20
N VAL A 889 6.82 -11.81 -13.86
CA VAL A 889 7.15 -11.51 -15.26
C VAL A 889 7.44 -12.76 -16.08
N SER A 890 7.14 -12.68 -17.38
CA SER A 890 7.53 -13.66 -18.39
C SER A 890 8.12 -12.93 -19.59
N LEU A 891 9.40 -13.19 -19.85
CA LEU A 891 10.16 -12.59 -20.94
C LEU A 891 10.21 -13.53 -22.15
N ASP A 892 9.93 -13.00 -23.35
CA ASP A 892 9.98 -13.69 -24.65
C ASP A 892 9.21 -15.03 -24.72
N GLY A 893 8.21 -15.21 -23.84
CA GLY A 893 7.43 -16.44 -23.72
C GLY A 893 8.09 -17.56 -22.90
N GLY A 894 9.06 -17.22 -22.04
CA GLY A 894 9.58 -18.12 -21.01
C GLY A 894 8.59 -18.35 -19.86
N ASP A 895 8.98 -19.19 -18.90
CA ASP A 895 8.20 -19.43 -17.68
C ASP A 895 8.06 -18.14 -16.84
N TRP A 896 6.95 -18.00 -16.11
CA TRP A 896 6.75 -16.89 -15.18
C TRP A 896 7.73 -16.97 -14.00
N GLN A 897 8.30 -15.84 -13.61
CA GLN A 897 9.22 -15.70 -12.48
C GLN A 897 8.79 -14.53 -11.59
N GLN A 898 8.90 -14.73 -10.28
CA GLN A 898 8.67 -13.69 -9.27
C GLN A 898 9.80 -12.65 -9.30
N CYS A 899 9.47 -11.37 -9.11
CA CYS A 899 10.39 -10.25 -9.14
C CYS A 899 9.96 -9.12 -8.19
N GLY A 900 10.89 -8.24 -7.82
CA GLY A 900 10.60 -6.99 -7.11
C GLY A 900 9.89 -5.96 -8.00
N ALA A 901 9.52 -4.82 -7.40
CA ALA A 901 8.86 -3.71 -8.10
C ALA A 901 9.76 -3.01 -9.12
N LYS A 902 11.08 -3.04 -8.93
CA LYS A 902 12.08 -2.55 -9.89
C LYS A 902 13.08 -3.68 -10.18
N PHE A 903 13.43 -3.88 -11.45
CA PHE A 903 14.47 -4.83 -11.86
C PHE A 903 15.04 -4.49 -13.25
N ASP A 904 16.26 -4.96 -13.51
CA ASP A 904 16.97 -4.71 -14.77
C ASP A 904 16.92 -5.92 -15.71
N LEU A 905 16.88 -5.64 -17.03
CA LEU A 905 16.91 -6.67 -18.07
C LEU A 905 18.22 -6.62 -18.88
N GLU A 906 19.20 -7.44 -18.50
CA GLU A 906 20.39 -7.73 -19.30
C GLU A 906 20.04 -8.59 -20.53
N LEU A 907 19.77 -7.95 -21.67
CA LEU A 907 19.31 -8.63 -22.88
C LEU A 907 20.29 -8.49 -24.06
N ALA A 908 20.15 -9.40 -25.03
CA ALA A 908 20.90 -9.33 -26.29
C ALA A 908 20.24 -8.34 -27.27
N ASN A 909 20.95 -7.93 -28.34
CA ASN A 909 20.37 -7.05 -29.35
C ASN A 909 19.15 -7.72 -30.03
N GLY A 910 17.96 -7.13 -29.88
CA GLY A 910 16.71 -7.73 -30.33
C GLY A 910 15.47 -6.92 -29.95
N THR A 911 14.31 -7.34 -30.47
CA THR A 911 12.99 -6.89 -29.99
C THR A 911 12.48 -7.93 -29.02
N HIS A 912 12.11 -7.48 -27.82
CA HIS A 912 11.70 -8.33 -26.70
C HIS A 912 10.23 -8.11 -26.34
N LEU A 913 9.60 -9.15 -25.80
CA LEU A 913 8.26 -9.13 -25.24
C LEU A 913 8.35 -9.36 -23.73
N LEU A 914 7.96 -8.37 -22.94
CA LEU A 914 7.75 -8.52 -21.51
C LEU A 914 6.25 -8.67 -21.23
N LEU A 915 5.88 -9.78 -20.59
CA LEU A 915 4.59 -9.95 -19.91
C LEU A 915 4.81 -9.72 -18.42
N TYR A 916 3.85 -9.09 -17.74
CA TYR A 916 3.95 -8.74 -16.32
C TYR A 916 2.57 -8.80 -15.64
N ARG A 917 2.56 -8.96 -14.32
CA ARG A 917 1.36 -8.91 -13.45
C ARG A 917 1.74 -8.70 -11.99
N ALA A 918 0.84 -8.09 -11.21
CA ALA A 918 0.91 -8.06 -9.75
C ALA A 918 0.14 -9.23 -9.12
N ILE A 919 0.43 -9.52 -7.86
CA ILE A 919 -0.27 -10.48 -6.99
C ILE A 919 -0.50 -9.78 -5.64
N ASP A 920 -1.71 -9.85 -5.09
CA ASP A 920 -2.06 -9.23 -3.80
C ASP A 920 -1.75 -10.12 -2.59
N ILE A 921 -1.91 -9.57 -1.39
CA ILE A 921 -1.67 -10.23 -0.11
C ILE A 921 -2.60 -11.43 0.13
N THR A 922 -3.80 -11.48 -0.45
CA THR A 922 -4.66 -12.68 -0.43
C THR A 922 -4.36 -13.70 -1.54
N GLY A 923 -3.50 -13.33 -2.50
CA GLY A 923 -3.08 -14.16 -3.61
C GLY A 923 -4.00 -14.15 -4.84
N ASN A 924 -4.91 -13.18 -4.99
CA ASN A 924 -5.52 -12.96 -6.30
C ASN A 924 -4.42 -12.43 -7.26
N THR A 925 -4.65 -12.54 -8.57
CA THR A 925 -3.62 -12.27 -9.58
C THR A 925 -4.12 -11.26 -10.58
N GLY A 926 -3.37 -10.18 -10.75
CA GLY A 926 -3.67 -9.08 -11.66
C GLY A 926 -3.77 -9.50 -13.12
N ALA A 927 -4.40 -8.65 -13.92
CA ALA A 927 -4.46 -8.85 -15.35
C ALA A 927 -3.04 -8.87 -15.95
N THR A 928 -2.79 -9.80 -16.89
CA THR A 928 -1.50 -9.87 -17.59
C THR A 928 -1.34 -8.66 -18.51
N GLY A 929 -0.52 -7.70 -18.09
CA GLY A 929 0.00 -6.65 -18.95
C GLY A 929 1.05 -7.19 -19.91
N SER A 930 1.31 -6.43 -20.98
CA SER A 930 2.30 -6.79 -21.99
C SER A 930 2.88 -5.54 -22.65
N THR A 931 4.20 -5.51 -22.82
CA THR A 931 4.91 -4.46 -23.55
C THR A 931 6.00 -5.04 -24.44
N THR A 932 6.39 -4.30 -25.48
CA THR A 932 7.46 -4.68 -26.39
C THR A 932 8.42 -3.54 -26.63
N PHE A 933 9.70 -3.77 -26.42
CA PHE A 933 10.77 -2.81 -26.63
C PHE A 933 11.86 -3.41 -27.54
N THR A 934 12.76 -2.59 -28.07
CA THR A 934 13.91 -3.07 -28.86
C THR A 934 15.18 -2.51 -28.24
N LEU A 935 16.11 -3.42 -27.94
CA LEU A 935 17.43 -3.13 -27.41
C LEU A 935 18.49 -3.35 -28.49
N VAL A 936 19.46 -2.44 -28.56
CA VAL A 936 20.71 -2.60 -29.31
C VAL A 936 21.83 -2.12 -28.40
N HIS A 937 22.79 -2.97 -28.06
CA HIS A 937 24.06 -2.51 -27.48
C HIS A 937 24.93 -1.88 -28.59
N PRO A 938 25.17 -0.56 -28.57
CA PRO A 938 26.03 0.13 -29.52
C PRO A 938 27.49 0.11 -29.03
N THR A 939 28.41 0.51 -29.90
CA THR A 939 29.83 0.66 -29.58
C THR A 939 30.35 2.03 -30.00
N ASP A 940 31.59 2.34 -29.63
CA ASP A 940 32.38 3.37 -30.33
C ASP A 940 32.28 3.17 -31.85
N PRO A 941 32.29 4.24 -32.67
CA PRO A 941 32.45 4.12 -34.10
C PRO A 941 33.79 3.46 -34.45
N ALA A 942 33.85 2.72 -35.55
CA ALA A 942 35.10 2.18 -36.05
C ALA A 942 36.06 3.33 -36.46
N PRO A 943 37.39 3.12 -36.42
CA PRO A 943 38.35 4.12 -36.84
C PRO A 943 38.20 4.49 -38.32
N VAL A 944 38.56 5.74 -38.64
CA VAL A 944 38.70 6.18 -40.02
C VAL A 944 40.01 5.61 -40.60
N ASP A 945 39.92 4.50 -41.31
CA ASP A 945 41.09 3.78 -41.85
C ASP A 945 41.69 4.36 -43.15
N ASP A 946 40.97 5.28 -43.82
CA ASP A 946 41.31 5.74 -45.16
C ASP A 946 41.53 7.26 -45.30
N LEU A 947 41.89 7.97 -44.21
CA LEU A 947 42.12 9.42 -44.24
C LEU A 947 43.24 9.79 -45.25
N LYS A 948 42.89 10.66 -46.20
CA LYS A 948 43.78 11.21 -47.23
C LYS A 948 43.80 12.73 -47.15
N VAL A 949 44.97 13.33 -47.43
CA VAL A 949 45.15 14.79 -47.52
C VAL A 949 45.75 15.14 -48.88
N GLU A 950 45.10 16.02 -49.64
CA GLU A 950 45.58 16.50 -50.94
C GLU A 950 45.72 18.02 -50.97
N ALA A 951 46.79 18.53 -51.57
CA ALA A 951 47.00 19.96 -51.75
C ALA A 951 46.26 20.48 -52.98
N LYS A 952 45.29 21.37 -52.78
CA LYS A 952 44.38 21.85 -53.84
C LYS A 952 44.07 23.34 -53.70
N ASP A 953 44.25 24.07 -54.80
CA ASP A 953 43.95 25.51 -54.92
C ASP A 953 44.57 26.39 -53.80
N GLY A 954 45.71 25.97 -53.26
CA GLY A 954 46.44 26.65 -52.17
C GLY A 954 46.10 26.18 -50.75
N ASN A 955 45.17 25.23 -50.60
CA ASN A 955 44.65 24.71 -49.33
C ASN A 955 45.01 23.21 -49.17
N LEU A 956 44.76 22.63 -48.00
CA LEU A 956 44.79 21.18 -47.80
C LEU A 956 43.36 20.63 -47.67
N VAL A 957 43.00 19.69 -48.54
CA VAL A 957 41.68 19.03 -48.54
C VAL A 957 41.84 17.65 -47.93
N LEU A 958 41.13 17.41 -46.84
CA LEU A 958 41.01 16.11 -46.19
C LEU A 958 39.80 15.37 -46.79
N THR A 959 39.95 14.07 -47.03
CA THR A 959 38.87 13.18 -47.45
C THR A 959 38.99 11.82 -46.78
N TRP A 960 37.84 11.26 -46.40
CA TRP A 960 37.71 9.91 -45.85
C TRP A 960 36.33 9.32 -46.20
N THR A 961 36.18 8.04 -45.92
CA THR A 961 34.91 7.31 -45.97
C THR A 961 34.31 7.28 -44.56
N ALA A 962 32.98 7.30 -44.44
CA ALA A 962 32.33 7.07 -43.14
C ALA A 962 32.68 5.64 -42.66
N PRO A 963 33.19 5.46 -41.43
CA PRO A 963 33.46 4.15 -40.88
C PRO A 963 32.15 3.45 -40.44
N ASP A 964 32.26 2.24 -39.92
CA ASP A 964 31.15 1.62 -39.19
C ASP A 964 30.75 2.51 -38.01
N ASN A 965 29.45 2.64 -37.78
CA ASN A 965 28.89 3.60 -36.83
C ASN A 965 28.73 3.04 -35.41
N GLY A 966 28.97 1.74 -35.21
CA GLY A 966 28.77 1.10 -33.90
C GLY A 966 27.30 1.06 -33.49
N GLY A 967 26.38 0.94 -34.45
CA GLY A 967 24.93 0.87 -34.20
C GLY A 967 24.21 2.23 -34.21
N THR A 968 24.75 3.27 -33.55
CA THR A 968 24.12 4.61 -33.49
C THR A 968 24.70 5.59 -34.53
N PRO A 969 23.95 6.57 -35.06
CA PRO A 969 24.45 7.45 -36.14
C PRO A 969 25.71 8.23 -35.76
N ILE A 970 26.68 8.32 -36.69
CA ILE A 970 27.84 9.22 -36.55
C ILE A 970 27.34 10.67 -36.64
N THR A 971 27.47 11.41 -35.55
CA THR A 971 27.02 12.80 -35.39
C THR A 971 28.08 13.80 -35.85
N ALA A 972 29.37 13.47 -35.67
CA ALA A 972 30.49 14.36 -35.99
C ALA A 972 31.78 13.61 -36.34
N TYR A 973 32.74 14.36 -36.89
CA TYR A 973 34.13 13.99 -37.06
C TYR A 973 35.03 15.07 -36.47
N VAL A 974 35.83 14.73 -35.46
CA VAL A 974 36.76 15.67 -34.81
C VAL A 974 38.12 15.56 -35.49
N ILE A 975 38.67 16.69 -35.93
CA ILE A 975 39.90 16.78 -36.70
C ILE A 975 41.04 17.25 -35.80
N TYR A 976 42.06 16.41 -35.69
CA TYR A 976 43.31 16.71 -35.01
C TYR A 976 44.38 17.14 -36.01
N ARG A 977 45.20 18.11 -35.64
CA ARG A 977 46.28 18.65 -36.48
C ARG A 977 47.57 18.82 -35.67
N SER A 978 48.71 18.53 -36.30
CA SER A 978 50.06 18.84 -35.79
C SER A 978 50.84 19.65 -36.82
N THR A 979 51.51 20.71 -36.37
CA THR A 979 52.49 21.48 -37.14
C THR A 979 53.93 21.06 -36.89
N ASP A 980 54.15 20.24 -35.84
CA ASP A 980 55.44 19.98 -35.20
C ASP A 980 55.65 18.45 -35.03
N SER A 981 55.23 17.69 -36.04
CA SER A 981 55.51 16.26 -36.28
C SER A 981 55.39 15.30 -35.08
N GLY A 982 54.46 15.52 -34.14
CA GLY A 982 54.31 14.61 -33.00
C GLY A 982 53.21 14.96 -31.99
N VAL A 983 53.00 16.25 -31.68
CA VAL A 983 51.90 16.66 -30.80
C VAL A 983 50.68 17.00 -31.64
N MET A 984 49.61 16.22 -31.50
CA MET A 984 48.29 16.51 -32.07
C MET A 984 47.52 17.44 -31.15
N VAL A 985 46.86 18.45 -31.72
CA VAL A 985 45.85 19.28 -31.03
C VAL A 985 44.53 19.20 -31.80
N LEU A 986 43.41 19.28 -31.08
CA LEU A 986 42.09 19.46 -31.69
C LEU A 986 42.10 20.75 -32.52
N TYR A 987 41.60 20.68 -33.74
CA TYR A 987 41.68 21.79 -34.70
C TYR A 987 40.32 22.26 -35.21
N ASP A 988 39.44 21.34 -35.59
CA ASP A 988 38.10 21.67 -36.10
C ASP A 988 37.16 20.44 -36.00
N VAL A 989 35.87 20.63 -36.24
CA VAL A 989 34.85 19.56 -36.23
C VAL A 989 33.96 19.68 -37.47
N THR A 990 33.55 18.56 -38.07
CA THR A 990 32.68 18.54 -39.25
C THR A 990 31.71 17.36 -39.23
N THR A 991 30.53 17.53 -39.79
CA THR A 991 29.55 16.44 -40.03
C THR A 991 29.78 15.72 -41.38
N ASN A 992 30.70 16.23 -42.21
CA ASN A 992 30.96 15.73 -43.56
C ASN A 992 32.26 14.90 -43.58
N THR A 993 32.33 13.84 -44.39
CA THR A 993 33.56 13.02 -44.56
C THR A 993 34.66 13.70 -45.41
N THR A 994 34.61 15.03 -45.49
CA THR A 994 35.62 15.87 -46.13
C THR A 994 35.70 17.21 -45.41
N TYR A 995 36.91 17.77 -45.38
CA TYR A 995 37.22 19.05 -44.77
C TYR A 995 38.25 19.81 -45.62
N THR A 996 38.32 21.13 -45.50
CA THR A 996 39.31 21.94 -46.22
C THR A 996 39.99 22.90 -45.25
N ASP A 997 41.22 22.57 -44.88
CA ASP A 997 42.06 23.46 -44.10
C ASP A 997 42.61 24.58 -44.99
N ARG A 998 42.11 25.79 -44.72
CA ARG A 998 42.48 27.03 -45.42
C ARG A 998 43.56 27.83 -44.69
N ASN A 999 43.95 27.40 -43.49
CA ASN A 999 44.92 28.10 -42.63
C ASN A 999 46.26 27.37 -42.65
N VAL A 1000 46.84 27.29 -43.86
CA VAL A 1000 48.02 26.48 -44.18
C VAL A 1000 49.09 27.32 -44.90
N GLU A 1001 50.33 27.20 -44.45
CA GLU A 1001 51.48 27.92 -45.02
C GLU A 1001 52.11 27.13 -46.18
N GLN A 1002 52.58 27.84 -47.22
CA GLN A 1002 53.33 27.19 -48.31
C GLN A 1002 54.63 26.56 -47.80
N GLU A 1003 54.96 25.38 -48.32
CA GLU A 1003 56.11 24.55 -47.93
C GLU A 1003 56.10 24.01 -46.48
N LYS A 1004 55.14 24.39 -45.63
CA LYS A 1004 54.98 23.82 -44.29
C LYS A 1004 54.24 22.48 -44.35
N GLU A 1005 54.65 21.55 -43.51
CA GLU A 1005 54.05 20.21 -43.38
C GLU A 1005 53.09 20.21 -42.19
N TYR A 1006 51.94 19.55 -42.39
CA TYR A 1006 50.88 19.39 -41.40
C TYR A 1006 50.51 17.92 -41.35
N THR A 1007 50.45 17.33 -40.16
CA THR A 1007 49.92 15.97 -39.96
C THR A 1007 48.51 16.07 -39.42
N TYR A 1008 47.58 15.28 -39.95
CA TYR A 1008 46.19 15.22 -39.53
C TYR A 1008 45.81 13.82 -39.07
N GLN A 1009 44.89 13.76 -38.12
CA GLN A 1009 44.09 12.58 -37.80
C GLN A 1009 42.62 12.99 -37.65
N VAL A 1010 41.72 12.04 -37.80
CA VAL A 1010 40.28 12.22 -37.59
C VAL A 1010 39.79 11.11 -36.66
N VAL A 1011 38.85 11.45 -35.77
CA VAL A 1011 37.99 10.47 -35.08
C VAL A 1011 36.55 10.69 -35.53
N ALA A 1012 35.77 9.62 -35.65
CA ALA A 1012 34.32 9.69 -35.80
C ALA A 1012 33.66 9.70 -34.42
N ALA A 1013 32.54 10.37 -34.25
CA ALA A 1013 31.77 10.41 -33.00
C ALA A 1013 30.33 9.99 -33.26
N ASN A 1014 29.77 9.11 -32.44
CA ASN A 1014 28.31 8.83 -32.39
C ASN A 1014 27.73 9.40 -31.08
N ILE A 1015 26.58 8.89 -30.61
CA ILE A 1015 25.98 9.32 -29.33
C ILE A 1015 26.68 8.70 -28.10
N ILE A 1016 27.53 7.68 -28.30
CA ILE A 1016 28.20 6.91 -27.25
C ILE A 1016 29.59 7.47 -26.99
N ASN A 1017 30.45 7.52 -28.01
CA ASN A 1017 31.83 8.01 -27.87
C ASN A 1017 32.49 8.36 -29.21
N THR A 1018 33.77 8.75 -29.16
CA THR A 1018 34.65 8.90 -30.32
C THR A 1018 35.43 7.62 -30.62
N SER A 1019 35.61 7.30 -31.91
CA SER A 1019 36.54 6.26 -32.38
C SER A 1019 37.97 6.53 -31.93
N ILE A 1020 38.81 5.49 -31.92
CA ILE A 1020 40.27 5.70 -31.91
C ILE A 1020 40.71 6.49 -33.16
N SER A 1021 41.84 7.20 -33.06
CA SER A 1021 42.34 8.08 -34.13
C SER A 1021 42.66 7.34 -35.42
N SER A 1022 42.31 7.96 -36.55
CA SER A 1022 42.62 7.50 -37.91
C SER A 1022 44.10 7.18 -38.14
N ASN A 1023 44.38 6.57 -39.30
CA ASN A 1023 45.71 6.66 -39.90
C ASN A 1023 46.18 8.13 -39.95
N SER A 1024 47.45 8.39 -39.62
CA SER A 1024 48.01 9.75 -39.72
C SER A 1024 48.23 10.11 -41.19
N ALA A 1025 47.72 11.25 -41.63
CA ALA A 1025 47.83 11.73 -43.00
C ALA A 1025 48.62 13.04 -43.06
N LEU A 1026 49.69 13.09 -43.87
CA LEU A 1026 50.55 14.27 -44.02
C LEU A 1026 50.14 15.08 -45.25
N GLY A 1027 49.90 16.38 -45.04
CA GLY A 1027 49.67 17.36 -46.10
C GLY A 1027 50.72 18.47 -46.12
N LYS A 1028 51.01 18.97 -47.32
CA LYS A 1028 51.95 20.07 -47.57
C LYS A 1028 51.51 20.84 -48.81
N VAL A 1029 51.30 22.15 -48.70
CA VAL A 1029 51.00 22.98 -49.88
C VAL A 1029 52.30 23.27 -50.62
N PRO A 1030 52.52 22.75 -51.84
CA PRO A 1030 53.76 22.99 -52.57
C PRO A 1030 53.82 24.42 -53.08
N LYS A 1031 55.04 24.98 -53.12
CA LYS A 1031 55.29 26.30 -53.70
C LYS A 1031 54.80 26.35 -55.18
N PRO A 1032 54.13 27.43 -55.61
CA PRO A 1032 53.69 27.60 -57.00
C PRO A 1032 54.82 27.36 -57.99
N SER A 1033 54.58 26.49 -58.98
CA SER A 1033 55.61 26.05 -59.92
C SER A 1033 56.09 27.21 -60.81
N ALA A 1034 57.41 27.38 -60.91
CA ALA A 1034 58.04 28.53 -61.56
C ALA A 1034 57.84 28.62 -63.09
N ILE A 1035 57.08 27.68 -63.68
CA ILE A 1035 56.78 27.52 -65.11
C ILE A 1035 56.19 28.81 -65.72
N GLY A 1036 55.52 29.63 -64.92
CA GLY A 1036 54.98 30.93 -65.36
C GLY A 1036 56.04 31.95 -65.80
N LEU A 1037 57.28 31.89 -65.31
CA LEU A 1037 58.33 32.85 -65.70
C LEU A 1037 58.96 32.52 -67.07
N ASP A 1038 59.24 31.24 -67.33
CA ASP A 1038 59.90 30.82 -68.57
C ASP A 1038 59.03 31.08 -69.81
N ILE A 1039 57.70 30.94 -69.69
CA ILE A 1039 56.76 31.25 -70.78
C ILE A 1039 56.83 32.75 -71.14
N ILE A 1040 56.93 33.63 -70.15
CA ILE A 1040 57.07 35.09 -70.37
C ILE A 1040 58.43 35.41 -71.02
N LEU A 1041 59.50 34.74 -70.59
CA LEU A 1041 60.84 34.90 -71.16
C LEU A 1041 60.88 34.45 -72.64
N ILE A 1042 60.24 33.31 -72.94
CA ILE A 1042 60.10 32.77 -74.31
C ILE A 1042 59.28 33.72 -75.19
N LEU A 1043 58.15 34.26 -74.70
CA LEU A 1043 57.38 35.25 -75.46
C LEU A 1043 58.20 36.51 -75.77
N LEU A 1044 58.97 37.03 -74.82
CA LEU A 1044 59.83 38.19 -75.04
C LEU A 1044 60.91 37.93 -76.11
N VAL A 1045 61.54 36.75 -76.10
CA VAL A 1045 62.51 36.33 -77.13
C VAL A 1045 61.85 36.19 -78.51
N VAL A 1046 60.65 35.60 -78.59
CA VAL A 1046 59.90 35.46 -79.86
C VAL A 1046 59.49 36.82 -80.41
N VAL A 1047 59.00 37.74 -79.58
CA VAL A 1047 58.65 39.11 -80.00
C VAL A 1047 59.90 39.87 -80.48
N ALA A 1048 61.03 39.77 -79.77
CA ALA A 1048 62.29 40.38 -80.20
C ALA A 1048 62.79 39.83 -81.55
N ALA A 1049 62.67 38.52 -81.79
CA ALA A 1049 63.02 37.89 -83.06
C ALA A 1049 62.11 38.38 -84.21
N ILE A 1050 60.80 38.49 -83.98
CA ILE A 1050 59.83 38.99 -84.97
C ILE A 1050 60.11 40.46 -85.31
N VAL A 1051 60.35 41.32 -84.31
CA VAL A 1051 60.70 42.74 -84.53
C VAL A 1051 62.00 42.87 -85.33
N THR A 1052 63.00 42.03 -85.03
CA THR A 1052 64.28 42.01 -85.76
C THR A 1052 64.10 41.57 -87.22
N ALA A 1053 63.28 40.54 -87.47
CA ALA A 1053 62.95 40.09 -88.83
C ALA A 1053 62.20 41.16 -89.65
N VAL A 1054 61.25 41.86 -89.04
CA VAL A 1054 60.49 42.96 -89.68
C VAL A 1054 61.40 44.16 -90.00
N LEU A 1055 62.37 44.48 -89.14
CA LEU A 1055 63.38 45.50 -89.41
C LEU A 1055 64.29 45.11 -90.58
N LEU A 1056 64.82 43.89 -90.60
CA LEU A 1056 65.65 43.38 -91.71
C LEU A 1056 64.90 43.36 -93.05
N LEU A 1057 63.62 43.00 -93.05
CA LEU A 1057 62.77 43.05 -94.24
C LEU A 1057 62.47 44.48 -94.72
N ARG A 1058 62.47 45.49 -93.83
CA ARG A 1058 62.37 46.91 -94.23
C ARG A 1058 63.65 47.45 -94.84
N VAL A 1059 64.84 47.00 -94.39
CA VAL A 1059 66.13 47.43 -94.97
C VAL A 1059 66.31 46.89 -96.40
N ARG A 1060 65.89 45.65 -96.67
CA ARG A 1060 65.96 45.02 -98.01
C ARG A 1060 65.00 45.59 -99.08
N ARG A 1061 64.36 46.74 -98.82
CA ARG A 1061 63.50 47.46 -99.78
C ARG A 1061 63.95 48.90 -100.09
N LYS A 1062 65.19 49.25 -99.74
CA LYS A 1062 65.85 50.54 -100.03
C LYS A 1062 67.33 50.44 -100.45
N MET A 1063 67.69 49.36 -101.13
CA MET A 1063 68.84 49.24 -102.04
C MET A 1063 68.40 48.46 -103.27
#